data_AF-A0A9P4UZP3-F1
#
_entry.id   AF-A0A9P4UZP3-F1
#
_cell.length_a   1.000
_cell.length_b   1.000
_cell.length_c   1.000
_cell.angle_alpha   90.00
_cell.angle_beta   90.00
_cell.angle_gamma   90.00
#
_symmetry.space_group_name_H-M   'P 1'
#
loop_
_entity.id
_entity.type
_entity.pdbx_description
1 polymer ?
#
loop_
_entity_poly.entity_id
_entity_poly.type
_entity_poly.pdbx_seq_one_letter_code
_entity_poly.pdbx_strand_id
1 'polypeptide(L)'
;MAGDRIQNVEVAIIGAGWYGLVAARTYLRLKPSANLLILDSDSSVGGVWSRERLYPNLVAQVKLGLFNYSDSVMHPNAGDSNDPRVTGEMIHDYLQTYAEDHDLLRRIRFNTFVEKTRKSSAGWCLTIRDSEDVIETEKLLVCTGVTSIPNMPTFSTSTEHSSIPIIHSRDLGSAYEDIQRPSVKEVVVIGAAKSAYDAVYLLLSMGKKVTWMIRTEGAGPLAILPAKILGLAHSIAIASTRLMTYFSPSILNTKGWLYWTLQRTIPGRWCVGRFWDFLDCLSSRHAGYAAGDHVARLKPEIERQSVFWANSGLGVVTLPDFWQTLHSPRLKVIRDRIVTTKGRLACLQSGSVLEPDYIVACTGWGDHFAFFDAETKALLGLPLYGEAPAGDVRPVDQVDWTHYDAAAEEEVNARLPFLAQSPKLFHMETLQAERQKAWRLYRRAIPIPLARQDDRSMAILGQIHTVQTPLVAEVQSLWAILYLLREIDLPDVNTMAHEVALWNAWTRKRYLNQGQKFPYSLYDFLPYIDALFFDLGLTSRRKSNIISELFSPYRAADFTGFVDEYLSKAGDLHEAKGQKTSKADITQTIESLQERLAQAEAQLKEARAFNPGQAVFDPMSALAAQSSFQPSTMDFTIHRPHSSTFPERIHTPPISYSDTTQVSDLMALVSPNPALFPGPGVPDSVAFFESLPAMVSPTRPGTGTGRAQDDAPMQKSPFPSLRDLRALNANSDEHPQQQNPDGPEEHSPLVQELAAFSSSVLLAQADAAGMASVLAEYLRWAKKLANMNVAMTSILETLESRAREISLLCSADPAASLERLSSTLNNPEDAAKLELEGKRIQNQLIEIADFFHSSYDIQAPLAAQRGCL
;
A
#
# COMPACT_ATOMS: atom_id res chain seq x y z
N MET A 1 -41.05 -24.26 -21.41
CA MET A 1 -40.25 -23.26 -20.68
C MET A 1 -39.85 -23.91 -19.37
N ALA A 2 -38.63 -24.42 -19.28
CA ALA A 2 -38.07 -24.83 -17.99
C ALA A 2 -37.84 -23.52 -17.20
N GLY A 3 -38.34 -23.44 -15.98
CA GLY A 3 -38.20 -22.23 -15.16
C GLY A 3 -36.75 -22.08 -14.68
N ASP A 4 -36.32 -20.83 -14.50
CA ASP A 4 -35.01 -20.48 -13.96
C ASP A 4 -34.71 -21.25 -12.67
N ARG A 5 -33.49 -21.77 -12.54
CA ARG A 5 -33.04 -22.45 -11.32
C ARG A 5 -32.55 -21.41 -10.32
N ILE A 6 -33.41 -21.08 -9.36
CA ILE A 6 -33.10 -20.06 -8.35
C ILE A 6 -32.30 -20.69 -7.20
N GLN A 7 -31.10 -20.18 -6.96
CA GLN A 7 -30.30 -20.45 -5.76
C GLN A 7 -30.36 -19.25 -4.82
N ASN A 8 -30.83 -19.48 -3.59
CA ASN A 8 -30.87 -18.46 -2.55
C ASN A 8 -29.63 -18.53 -1.67
N VAL A 9 -28.99 -17.38 -1.46
CA VAL A 9 -27.85 -17.21 -0.55
C VAL A 9 -28.06 -16.00 0.35
N GLU A 10 -27.42 -15.98 1.51
CA GLU A 10 -27.48 -14.81 2.40
C GLU A 10 -26.56 -13.71 1.88
N VAL A 11 -25.37 -14.12 1.41
CA VAL A 11 -24.33 -13.21 0.93
C VAL A 11 -23.77 -13.72 -0.38
N ALA A 12 -23.80 -12.87 -1.41
CA ALA A 12 -23.06 -13.10 -2.65
C ALA A 12 -21.89 -12.12 -2.74
N ILE A 13 -20.74 -12.63 -3.16
CA ILE A 13 -19.54 -11.84 -3.46
C ILE A 13 -19.21 -12.04 -4.93
N ILE A 14 -19.02 -10.95 -5.68
CA ILE A 14 -18.58 -11.02 -7.08
C ILE A 14 -17.08 -10.75 -7.15
N GLY A 15 -16.28 -11.77 -7.46
CA GLY A 15 -14.83 -11.75 -7.58
C GLY A 15 -14.12 -12.45 -6.42
N ALA A 16 -13.16 -13.32 -6.73
CA ALA A 16 -12.29 -14.10 -5.84
C ALA A 16 -10.83 -13.61 -5.90
N GLY A 17 -10.64 -12.29 -6.03
CA GLY A 17 -9.33 -11.64 -5.89
C GLY A 17 -9.06 -11.14 -4.46
N TRP A 18 -8.07 -10.25 -4.32
CA TRP A 18 -7.64 -9.66 -3.03
C TRP A 18 -8.79 -9.18 -2.14
N TYR A 19 -9.79 -8.51 -2.69
CA TYR A 19 -10.92 -8.00 -1.91
C TYR A 19 -11.95 -9.07 -1.60
N GLY A 20 -12.28 -9.95 -2.56
CA GLY A 20 -13.30 -10.96 -2.38
C GLY A 20 -12.93 -12.02 -1.34
N LEU A 21 -11.68 -12.49 -1.36
CA LEU A 21 -11.19 -13.49 -0.42
C LEU A 21 -11.16 -12.96 1.02
N VAL A 22 -10.58 -11.77 1.24
CA VAL A 22 -10.51 -11.18 2.58
C VAL A 22 -11.89 -10.74 3.08
N ALA A 23 -12.79 -10.28 2.19
CA ALA A 23 -14.17 -9.96 2.55
C ALA A 23 -14.93 -11.22 2.98
N ALA A 24 -14.83 -12.33 2.25
CA ALA A 24 -15.45 -13.60 2.62
C ALA A 24 -14.94 -14.09 3.98
N ARG A 25 -13.62 -14.11 4.16
CA ARG A 25 -12.96 -14.51 5.40
C ARG A 25 -13.41 -13.64 6.58
N THR A 26 -13.46 -12.33 6.38
CA THR A 26 -13.87 -11.36 7.41
C THR A 26 -15.35 -11.53 7.76
N TYR A 27 -16.21 -11.71 6.75
CA TYR A 27 -17.64 -11.92 6.96
C TYR A 27 -17.90 -13.21 7.74
N LEU A 28 -17.27 -14.32 7.35
CA LEU A 28 -17.40 -15.61 8.03
C LEU A 28 -16.83 -15.58 9.45
N ARG A 29 -15.83 -14.74 9.73
CA ARG A 29 -15.34 -14.54 11.10
C ARG A 29 -16.39 -13.85 11.98
N LEU A 30 -17.13 -12.88 11.44
CA LEU A 30 -18.18 -12.16 12.16
C LEU A 30 -19.52 -12.93 12.20
N LYS A 31 -19.80 -13.73 11.17
CA LYS A 31 -21.00 -14.56 11.01
C LYS A 31 -20.62 -15.97 10.49
N PRO A 32 -20.14 -16.89 11.36
CA PRO A 32 -19.63 -18.20 10.94
C PRO A 32 -20.61 -19.10 10.21
N SER A 33 -21.91 -18.96 10.52
CA SER A 33 -22.98 -19.75 9.91
C SER A 33 -23.51 -19.19 8.58
N ALA A 34 -22.97 -18.06 8.10
CA ALA A 34 -23.52 -17.38 6.93
C ALA A 34 -23.45 -18.25 5.66
N ASN A 35 -24.57 -18.28 4.93
CA ASN A 35 -24.63 -18.90 3.61
C ASN A 35 -24.03 -17.95 2.57
N LEU A 36 -22.71 -18.01 2.45
CA LEU A 36 -21.91 -17.14 1.60
C LEU A 36 -21.43 -17.86 0.33
N LEU A 37 -21.66 -17.24 -0.82
CA LEU A 37 -21.23 -17.68 -2.15
C LEU A 37 -20.35 -16.62 -2.82
N ILE A 38 -19.20 -17.04 -3.35
CA ILE A 38 -18.31 -16.21 -4.17
C ILE A 38 -18.45 -16.66 -5.62
N LEU A 39 -18.64 -15.71 -6.54
CA LEU A 39 -18.75 -15.94 -7.98
C LEU A 39 -17.52 -15.33 -8.66
N ASP A 40 -16.75 -16.12 -9.42
CA ASP A 40 -15.63 -15.62 -10.21
C ASP A 40 -15.69 -16.12 -11.65
N SER A 41 -15.33 -15.26 -12.60
CA SER A 41 -15.32 -15.59 -14.03
C SER A 41 -14.10 -16.40 -14.46
N ASP A 42 -12.98 -16.31 -13.75
CA ASP A 42 -11.78 -17.09 -14.05
C ASP A 42 -11.87 -18.49 -13.41
N SER A 43 -10.98 -19.40 -13.81
CA SER A 43 -10.94 -20.80 -13.36
C SER A 43 -10.16 -21.01 -12.06
N SER A 44 -9.51 -19.98 -11.53
CA SER A 44 -8.70 -20.04 -10.31
C SER A 44 -8.81 -18.74 -9.50
N VAL A 45 -8.42 -18.79 -8.22
CA VAL A 45 -8.42 -17.59 -7.36
C VAL A 45 -7.34 -16.60 -7.78
N GLY A 46 -7.43 -15.38 -7.28
CA GLY A 46 -6.39 -14.36 -7.42
C GLY A 46 -6.81 -13.16 -8.26
N GLY A 47 -7.93 -13.27 -8.98
CA GLY A 47 -8.46 -12.22 -9.86
C GLY A 47 -7.44 -11.84 -10.93
N VAL A 48 -6.85 -10.64 -10.83
CA VAL A 48 -5.78 -10.22 -11.77
C VAL A 48 -4.52 -11.09 -11.69
N TRP A 49 -4.39 -11.87 -10.60
CA TRP A 49 -3.34 -12.85 -10.36
C TRP A 49 -3.86 -14.29 -10.52
N SER A 50 -4.94 -14.52 -11.26
CA SER A 50 -5.38 -15.88 -11.60
C SER A 50 -4.30 -16.59 -12.41
N ARG A 51 -4.20 -17.91 -12.25
CA ARG A 51 -3.14 -18.74 -12.84
C ARG A 51 -3.00 -18.52 -14.35
N GLU A 52 -4.12 -18.38 -15.03
CA GLU A 52 -4.23 -18.30 -16.50
C GLU A 52 -3.78 -16.94 -17.05
N ARG A 53 -3.71 -15.92 -16.19
CA ARG A 53 -3.27 -14.56 -16.54
C ARG A 53 -1.76 -14.35 -16.33
N LEU A 54 -1.09 -15.28 -15.64
CA LEU A 54 0.33 -15.14 -15.29
C LEU A 54 1.25 -15.40 -16.49
N TYR A 55 2.36 -14.67 -16.54
CA TYR A 55 3.44 -14.87 -17.51
C TYR A 55 4.82 -14.73 -16.82
N PRO A 56 5.92 -15.35 -17.33
CA PRO A 56 7.16 -15.63 -16.59
C PRO A 56 8.00 -14.47 -16.03
N ASN A 57 7.56 -13.23 -16.20
CA ASN A 57 8.21 -12.03 -15.68
C ASN A 57 7.22 -11.00 -15.10
N LEU A 58 5.97 -11.43 -14.86
CA LEU A 58 4.99 -10.64 -14.14
C LEU A 58 5.44 -10.54 -12.68
N VAL A 59 5.87 -9.35 -12.26
CA VAL A 59 6.36 -9.06 -10.91
C VAL A 59 5.63 -7.84 -10.37
N ALA A 60 5.15 -7.92 -9.13
CA ALA A 60 4.49 -6.80 -8.47
C ALA A 60 5.50 -5.68 -8.16
N GLN A 61 5.03 -4.43 -8.18
CA GLN A 61 5.84 -3.21 -7.99
C GLN A 61 6.12 -2.92 -6.50
N VAL A 62 6.47 -3.97 -5.76
CA VAL A 62 6.58 -3.99 -4.31
C VAL A 62 7.73 -4.92 -3.88
N LYS A 63 8.19 -4.76 -2.64
CA LYS A 63 9.15 -5.68 -2.03
C LYS A 63 8.40 -6.77 -1.27
N LEU A 64 8.96 -8.00 -1.24
CA LEU A 64 8.47 -9.07 -0.38
C LEU A 64 8.25 -8.58 1.08
N GLY A 65 7.11 -8.96 1.66
CA GLY A 65 6.68 -8.52 2.99
C GLY A 65 5.87 -7.21 3.03
N LEU A 66 5.74 -6.49 1.91
CA LEU A 66 4.88 -5.29 1.79
C LEU A 66 3.57 -5.56 1.03
N PHE A 67 3.31 -6.81 0.65
CA PHE A 67 2.19 -7.19 -0.20
C PHE A 67 1.45 -8.42 0.34
N ASN A 68 1.18 -8.40 1.63
CA ASN A 68 0.57 -9.46 2.42
C ASN A 68 -0.69 -8.92 3.12
N TYR A 69 -1.65 -9.78 3.45
CA TYR A 69 -2.60 -9.50 4.53
C TYR A 69 -1.88 -9.40 5.88
N SER A 70 -2.50 -8.77 6.88
CA SER A 70 -1.85 -8.52 8.17
C SER A 70 -1.47 -9.79 8.92
N ASP A 71 -2.24 -10.86 8.76
CA ASP A 71 -2.13 -12.11 9.52
C ASP A 71 -1.66 -13.32 8.70
N SER A 72 -1.28 -13.12 7.44
CA SER A 72 -0.79 -14.19 6.56
C SER A 72 0.44 -13.73 5.80
N VAL A 73 1.50 -14.53 5.80
CA VAL A 73 2.81 -14.17 5.25
C VAL A 73 3.01 -14.82 3.89
N MET A 74 3.40 -14.03 2.89
CA MET A 74 3.91 -14.56 1.64
C MET A 74 5.35 -15.04 1.81
N HIS A 75 5.59 -16.31 1.49
CA HIS A 75 6.90 -16.93 1.53
C HIS A 75 7.69 -16.62 0.25
N PRO A 76 9.03 -16.53 0.33
CA PRO A 76 9.89 -16.39 -0.86
C PRO A 76 9.76 -17.61 -1.76
N ASN A 77 10.07 -17.44 -3.05
CA ASN A 77 10.10 -18.53 -4.01
C ASN A 77 11.11 -19.62 -3.62
N ALA A 78 10.77 -20.88 -3.88
CA ALA A 78 11.67 -22.01 -3.72
C ALA A 78 12.87 -21.86 -4.66
N GLY A 79 14.02 -21.46 -4.13
CA GLY A 79 15.27 -21.34 -4.91
C GLY A 79 16.16 -20.15 -4.53
N ASP A 80 15.59 -19.07 -3.97
CA ASP A 80 16.37 -17.95 -3.44
C ASP A 80 15.60 -17.20 -2.35
N SER A 81 15.94 -17.45 -1.09
CA SER A 81 15.34 -16.79 0.07
C SER A 81 15.69 -15.30 0.18
N ASN A 82 16.70 -14.84 -0.57
CA ASN A 82 17.16 -13.45 -0.58
C ASN A 82 16.56 -12.63 -1.73
N ASP A 83 15.87 -13.25 -2.68
CA ASP A 83 15.23 -12.53 -3.79
C ASP A 83 14.07 -11.65 -3.25
N PRO A 84 14.19 -10.32 -3.33
CA PRO A 84 13.15 -9.43 -2.80
C PRO A 84 11.93 -9.30 -3.73
N ARG A 85 11.96 -9.91 -4.93
CA ARG A 85 10.91 -9.81 -5.94
C ARG A 85 9.66 -10.59 -5.51
N VAL A 86 8.51 -10.04 -5.86
CA VAL A 86 7.20 -10.64 -5.62
C VAL A 86 6.62 -11.04 -6.98
N THR A 87 6.81 -12.29 -7.37
CA THR A 87 6.37 -12.79 -8.69
C THR A 87 4.85 -13.02 -8.72
N GLY A 88 4.28 -13.08 -9.91
CA GLY A 88 2.86 -13.40 -10.08
C GLY A 88 2.49 -14.78 -9.54
N GLU A 89 3.39 -15.76 -9.67
CA GLU A 89 3.21 -17.11 -9.09
C GLU A 89 3.15 -17.06 -7.57
N MET A 90 4.07 -16.33 -6.93
CA MET A 90 4.05 -16.14 -5.46
C MET A 90 2.73 -15.55 -4.98
N ILE A 91 2.19 -14.57 -5.71
CA ILE A 91 0.93 -13.92 -5.33
C ILE A 91 -0.25 -14.87 -5.53
N HIS A 92 -0.27 -15.61 -6.63
CA HIS A 92 -1.31 -16.60 -6.89
C HIS A 92 -1.30 -17.70 -5.83
N ASP A 93 -0.14 -18.32 -5.59
CA ASP A 93 0.01 -19.40 -4.62
C ASP A 93 -0.30 -18.92 -3.19
N TYR A 94 0.06 -17.67 -2.86
CA TYR A 94 -0.33 -17.03 -1.60
C TYR A 94 -1.85 -16.91 -1.45
N LEU A 95 -2.56 -16.42 -2.48
CA LEU A 95 -4.02 -16.26 -2.43
C LEU A 95 -4.76 -17.61 -2.49
N GLN A 96 -4.19 -18.59 -3.18
CA GLN A 96 -4.65 -19.98 -3.19
C GLN A 96 -4.56 -20.58 -1.78
N THR A 97 -3.38 -20.51 -1.15
CA THR A 97 -3.15 -20.99 0.21
C THR A 97 -4.08 -20.27 1.20
N TYR A 98 -4.23 -18.95 1.08
CA TYR A 98 -5.15 -18.17 1.90
C TYR A 98 -6.61 -18.64 1.77
N ALA A 99 -7.04 -18.98 0.55
CA ALA A 99 -8.39 -19.50 0.32
C ALA A 99 -8.58 -20.92 0.88
N GLU A 100 -7.53 -21.74 0.90
CA GLU A 100 -7.52 -23.09 1.50
C GLU A 100 -7.55 -23.02 3.03
N ASP A 101 -6.63 -22.26 3.64
CA ASP A 101 -6.50 -22.09 5.09
C ASP A 101 -7.76 -21.55 5.76
N HIS A 102 -8.58 -20.82 5.00
CA HIS A 102 -9.83 -20.23 5.47
C HIS A 102 -11.10 -20.91 4.93
N ASP A 103 -10.97 -22.10 4.32
CA ASP A 103 -12.11 -22.91 3.82
C ASP A 103 -13.04 -22.10 2.87
N LEU A 104 -12.42 -21.29 2.02
CA LEU A 104 -13.13 -20.44 1.05
C LEU A 104 -13.36 -21.16 -0.27
N LEU A 105 -12.47 -22.07 -0.69
CA LEU A 105 -12.54 -22.69 -2.02
C LEU A 105 -13.90 -23.36 -2.31
N ARG A 106 -14.46 -24.10 -1.34
CA ARG A 106 -15.78 -24.75 -1.50
C ARG A 106 -16.95 -23.78 -1.61
N ARG A 107 -16.71 -22.50 -1.32
CA ARG A 107 -17.69 -21.39 -1.40
C ARG A 107 -17.51 -20.58 -2.68
N ILE A 108 -16.53 -20.92 -3.52
CA ILE A 108 -16.29 -20.25 -4.79
C ILE A 108 -16.90 -21.08 -5.93
N ARG A 109 -17.68 -20.42 -6.78
CA ARG A 109 -18.13 -20.95 -8.06
C ARG A 109 -17.33 -20.26 -9.17
N PHE A 110 -16.30 -20.94 -9.65
CA PHE A 110 -15.44 -20.49 -10.75
C PHE A 110 -16.17 -20.55 -12.10
N ASN A 111 -15.55 -19.97 -13.14
CA ASN A 111 -16.09 -19.95 -14.51
C ASN A 111 -17.53 -19.41 -14.58
N THR A 112 -17.88 -18.49 -13.69
CA THR A 112 -19.24 -17.98 -13.49
C THR A 112 -19.24 -16.48 -13.66
N PHE A 113 -19.53 -16.04 -14.89
CA PHE A 113 -19.60 -14.61 -15.22
C PHE A 113 -20.99 -14.06 -14.86
N VAL A 114 -21.06 -13.12 -13.93
CA VAL A 114 -22.31 -12.40 -13.62
C VAL A 114 -22.62 -11.43 -14.76
N GLU A 115 -23.70 -11.67 -15.49
CA GLU A 115 -24.08 -10.89 -16.67
C GLU A 115 -24.96 -9.70 -16.32
N LYS A 116 -25.92 -9.87 -15.41
CA LYS A 116 -26.86 -8.83 -14.99
C LYS A 116 -27.12 -8.91 -13.50
N THR A 117 -27.27 -7.76 -12.87
CA THR A 117 -27.62 -7.62 -11.45
C THR A 117 -28.71 -6.57 -11.31
N ARG A 118 -29.78 -6.91 -10.59
CA ARG A 118 -30.89 -5.99 -10.30
C ARG A 118 -31.33 -6.09 -8.85
N LYS A 119 -31.95 -5.05 -8.33
CA LYS A 119 -32.64 -5.10 -7.04
C LYS A 119 -33.84 -6.08 -7.14
N SER A 120 -34.06 -6.88 -6.11
CA SER A 120 -35.21 -7.80 -5.99
C SER A 120 -35.85 -7.72 -4.60
N SER A 121 -36.96 -8.42 -4.38
CA SER A 121 -37.60 -8.53 -3.06
C SER A 121 -36.72 -9.23 -2.03
N ALA A 122 -35.84 -10.13 -2.46
CA ALA A 122 -34.86 -10.82 -1.61
C ALA A 122 -33.63 -9.95 -1.30
N GLY A 123 -33.49 -8.77 -1.93
CA GLY A 123 -32.29 -7.94 -1.89
C GLY A 123 -31.78 -7.70 -3.30
N TRP A 124 -31.01 -8.64 -3.83
CA TRP A 124 -30.40 -8.58 -5.16
C TRP A 124 -30.59 -9.89 -5.93
N CYS A 125 -30.75 -9.77 -7.24
CA CYS A 125 -30.85 -10.90 -8.17
C CYS A 125 -29.73 -10.79 -9.21
N LEU A 126 -28.94 -11.85 -9.35
CA LEU A 126 -27.81 -11.96 -10.26
C LEU A 126 -28.12 -13.04 -11.30
N THR A 127 -27.99 -12.68 -12.57
CA THR A 127 -28.11 -13.59 -13.71
C THR A 127 -26.73 -13.96 -14.21
N ILE A 128 -26.52 -15.25 -14.48
CA ILE A 128 -25.24 -15.79 -14.90
C ILE A 128 -25.23 -15.91 -16.44
N ARG A 129 -24.13 -15.49 -17.07
CA ARG A 129 -23.96 -15.62 -18.52
C ARG A 129 -24.00 -17.09 -18.93
N ASP A 130 -24.67 -17.39 -20.03
CA ASP A 130 -24.74 -18.73 -20.64
C ASP A 130 -25.29 -19.81 -19.69
N SER A 131 -26.14 -19.43 -18.73
CA SER A 131 -26.72 -20.32 -17.72
C SER A 131 -28.18 -19.94 -17.41
N GLU A 132 -29.00 -20.94 -17.08
CA GLU A 132 -30.37 -20.75 -16.56
C GLU A 132 -30.38 -20.53 -15.03
N ASP A 133 -29.22 -20.60 -14.37
CA ASP A 133 -29.11 -20.36 -12.94
C ASP A 133 -29.25 -18.87 -12.61
N VAL A 134 -30.03 -18.60 -11.57
CA VAL A 134 -30.21 -17.26 -10.99
C VAL A 134 -29.82 -17.30 -9.52
N ILE A 135 -29.02 -16.33 -9.07
CA ILE A 135 -28.66 -16.19 -7.66
C ILE A 135 -29.49 -15.07 -7.05
N GLU A 136 -30.26 -15.37 -6.01
CA GLU A 136 -30.90 -14.36 -5.16
C GLU A 136 -30.13 -14.24 -3.84
N THR A 137 -29.88 -12.99 -3.42
CA THR A 137 -29.06 -12.70 -2.25
C THR A 137 -29.55 -11.51 -1.45
N GLU A 138 -29.47 -11.60 -0.12
CA GLU A 138 -29.81 -10.49 0.79
C GLU A 138 -28.73 -9.42 0.82
N LYS A 139 -27.47 -9.84 0.83
CA LYS A 139 -26.28 -8.98 0.85
C LYS A 139 -25.44 -9.21 -0.40
N LEU A 140 -24.94 -8.14 -1.01
CA LEU A 140 -24.09 -8.19 -2.19
C LEU A 140 -22.80 -7.41 -1.96
N LEU A 141 -21.65 -8.09 -2.03
CA LEU A 141 -20.34 -7.45 -2.08
C LEU A 141 -19.78 -7.50 -3.51
N VAL A 142 -19.56 -6.34 -4.12
CA VAL A 142 -18.99 -6.24 -5.46
C VAL A 142 -17.48 -6.06 -5.35
N CYS A 143 -16.70 -7.09 -5.70
CA CYS A 143 -15.24 -7.15 -5.57
C CYS A 143 -14.55 -7.39 -6.92
N THR A 144 -15.13 -6.90 -8.01
CA THR A 144 -14.74 -7.21 -9.41
C THR A 144 -13.39 -6.60 -9.83
N GLY A 145 -12.90 -5.63 -9.06
CA GLY A 145 -11.72 -4.83 -9.40
C GLY A 145 -11.93 -3.97 -10.65
N VAL A 146 -10.94 -3.12 -10.95
CA VAL A 146 -10.99 -2.14 -12.06
C VAL A 146 -10.24 -2.61 -13.31
N THR A 147 -9.56 -3.76 -13.24
CA THR A 147 -8.64 -4.26 -14.27
C THR A 147 -9.00 -5.66 -14.75
N SER A 148 -10.30 -5.88 -15.00
CA SER A 148 -10.83 -7.20 -15.39
C SER A 148 -11.48 -7.18 -16.77
N ILE A 149 -12.25 -6.13 -17.11
CA ILE A 149 -12.92 -6.03 -18.42
C ILE A 149 -11.98 -5.32 -19.41
N PRO A 150 -11.48 -5.97 -20.48
CA PRO A 150 -10.58 -5.35 -21.45
C PRO A 150 -11.24 -4.19 -22.20
N ASN A 151 -10.52 -3.10 -22.43
CA ASN A 151 -10.93 -2.07 -23.39
C ASN A 151 -10.24 -2.34 -24.73
N MET A 152 -10.89 -3.08 -25.63
CA MET A 152 -10.29 -3.43 -26.92
C MET A 152 -10.37 -2.28 -27.93
N PRO A 153 -9.30 -1.98 -28.67
CA PRO A 153 -9.35 -1.00 -29.74
C PRO A 153 -10.21 -1.53 -30.90
N THR A 154 -11.12 -0.72 -31.39
CA THR A 154 -11.85 -1.00 -32.63
C THR A 154 -11.05 -0.45 -33.80
N PHE A 155 -10.66 -1.32 -34.72
CA PHE A 155 -10.05 -0.92 -35.99
C PHE A 155 -11.11 -0.97 -37.08
N SER A 156 -11.17 0.02 -37.97
CA SER A 156 -12.09 -0.04 -39.10
C SER A 156 -11.67 -1.22 -39.98
N THR A 157 -12.53 -2.24 -40.05
CA THR A 157 -12.29 -3.39 -40.93
C THR A 157 -12.53 -2.94 -42.36
N SER A 158 -11.53 -3.08 -43.22
CA SER A 158 -11.79 -3.12 -44.66
C SER A 158 -12.74 -4.28 -44.98
N THR A 159 -13.32 -4.34 -46.17
CA THR A 159 -14.20 -5.44 -46.62
C THR A 159 -13.57 -6.84 -46.55
N GLU A 160 -12.28 -6.95 -46.25
CA GLU A 160 -11.54 -8.19 -45.96
C GLU A 160 -11.19 -8.29 -44.47
N HIS A 161 -11.41 -9.46 -43.86
CA HIS A 161 -11.09 -9.74 -42.45
C HIS A 161 -9.57 -9.68 -42.19
N SER A 162 -9.17 -9.11 -41.05
CA SER A 162 -7.79 -9.15 -40.57
C SER A 162 -7.41 -10.58 -40.16
N SER A 163 -6.22 -11.03 -40.56
CA SER A 163 -5.64 -12.31 -40.13
C SER A 163 -4.65 -12.15 -38.98
N ILE A 164 -4.43 -10.92 -38.49
CA ILE A 164 -3.49 -10.64 -37.40
C ILE A 164 -4.18 -10.99 -36.07
N PRO A 165 -3.62 -11.90 -35.24
CA PRO A 165 -4.08 -12.11 -33.89
C PRO A 165 -3.93 -10.84 -33.05
N ILE A 166 -5.04 -10.39 -32.44
CA ILE A 166 -5.07 -9.22 -31.55
C ILE A 166 -5.55 -9.72 -30.18
N ILE A 167 -4.72 -9.55 -29.16
CA ILE A 167 -5.09 -9.87 -27.76
C ILE A 167 -5.03 -8.62 -26.89
N HIS A 168 -5.72 -8.64 -25.76
CA HIS A 168 -5.49 -7.67 -24.71
C HIS A 168 -4.30 -8.09 -23.84
N SER A 169 -3.68 -7.13 -23.13
CA SER A 169 -2.64 -7.44 -22.14
C SER A 169 -3.12 -8.36 -21.00
N ARG A 170 -4.44 -8.48 -20.80
CA ARG A 170 -5.04 -9.43 -19.84
C ARG A 170 -4.70 -10.88 -20.20
N ASP A 171 -4.65 -11.17 -21.49
CA ASP A 171 -4.59 -12.54 -22.02
C ASP A 171 -3.15 -12.95 -22.37
N LEU A 172 -2.16 -12.14 -22.01
CA LEU A 172 -0.74 -12.39 -22.25
C LEU A 172 -0.25 -13.71 -21.63
N GLY A 173 -0.76 -14.08 -20.45
CA GLY A 173 -0.46 -15.36 -19.83
C GLY A 173 -0.91 -16.54 -20.69
N SER A 174 -2.19 -16.57 -21.03
CA SER A 174 -2.76 -17.62 -21.90
C SER A 174 -2.16 -17.66 -23.31
N ALA A 175 -1.75 -16.52 -23.87
CA ALA A 175 -1.15 -16.41 -25.20
C ALA A 175 0.38 -16.59 -25.20
N TYR A 176 1.01 -16.79 -24.04
CA TYR A 176 2.47 -16.83 -23.90
C TYR A 176 3.12 -17.84 -24.84
N GLU A 177 2.64 -19.09 -24.83
CA GLU A 177 3.16 -20.19 -25.66
C GLU A 177 3.00 -19.91 -27.17
N ASP A 178 1.87 -19.34 -27.57
CA ASP A 178 1.60 -18.99 -28.97
C ASP A 178 2.54 -17.90 -29.47
N ILE A 179 2.75 -16.85 -28.66
CA ILE A 179 3.61 -15.71 -28.98
C ILE A 179 5.10 -16.12 -28.98
N GLN A 180 5.50 -17.06 -28.12
CA GLN A 180 6.89 -17.48 -28.02
C GLN A 180 7.37 -18.22 -29.27
N ARG A 181 6.48 -18.85 -30.05
CA ARG A 181 6.81 -19.63 -31.26
C ARG A 181 7.80 -18.91 -32.19
N PRO A 182 8.77 -19.61 -32.81
CA PRO A 182 9.73 -19.00 -33.73
C PRO A 182 9.11 -18.35 -34.99
N SER A 183 7.88 -18.74 -35.33
CA SER A 183 7.11 -18.16 -36.43
C SER A 183 6.67 -16.73 -36.16
N VAL A 184 6.49 -16.34 -34.89
CA VAL A 184 6.16 -14.97 -34.47
C VAL A 184 7.48 -14.21 -34.31
N LYS A 185 7.72 -13.20 -35.14
CA LYS A 185 8.96 -12.41 -35.15
C LYS A 185 8.71 -10.95 -34.84
N GLU A 186 7.66 -10.36 -35.42
CA GLU A 186 7.33 -8.93 -35.26
C GLU A 186 6.02 -8.75 -34.50
N VAL A 187 6.06 -8.07 -33.37
CA VAL A 187 4.89 -7.81 -32.52
C VAL A 187 4.68 -6.32 -32.34
N VAL A 188 3.44 -5.87 -32.48
CA VAL A 188 3.04 -4.50 -32.18
C VAL A 188 2.41 -4.44 -30.79
N VAL A 189 2.87 -3.53 -29.95
CA VAL A 189 2.27 -3.26 -28.63
C VAL A 189 1.61 -1.88 -28.66
N ILE A 190 0.35 -1.78 -28.23
CA ILE A 190 -0.41 -0.52 -28.24
C ILE A 190 -0.63 -0.02 -26.81
N GLY A 191 -0.36 1.26 -26.57
CA GLY A 191 -0.56 1.91 -25.26
C GLY A 191 0.75 2.13 -24.50
N ALA A 192 0.75 2.95 -23.45
CA ALA A 192 1.99 3.38 -22.76
C ALA A 192 1.85 3.42 -21.23
N ALA A 193 0.90 2.66 -20.68
CA ALA A 193 0.78 2.44 -19.24
C ALA A 193 1.60 1.20 -18.81
N LYS A 194 1.60 0.85 -17.52
CA LYS A 194 2.50 -0.19 -16.96
C LYS A 194 2.43 -1.53 -17.68
N SER A 195 1.22 -1.98 -18.06
CA SER A 195 1.05 -3.24 -18.82
C SER A 195 1.79 -3.24 -20.16
N ALA A 196 1.91 -2.08 -20.83
CA ALA A 196 2.66 -1.97 -22.07
C ALA A 196 4.16 -2.13 -21.85
N TYR A 197 4.70 -1.55 -20.78
CA TYR A 197 6.11 -1.74 -20.41
C TYR A 197 6.43 -3.21 -20.14
N ASP A 198 5.56 -3.92 -19.42
CA ASP A 198 5.76 -5.33 -19.12
C ASP A 198 5.62 -6.22 -20.35
N ALA A 199 4.63 -5.95 -21.21
CA ALA A 199 4.46 -6.65 -22.48
C ALA A 199 5.68 -6.46 -23.39
N VAL A 200 6.19 -5.22 -23.50
CA VAL A 200 7.37 -4.91 -24.31
C VAL A 200 8.60 -5.60 -23.75
N TYR A 201 8.83 -5.54 -22.44
CA TYR A 201 9.95 -6.23 -21.79
C TYR A 201 9.87 -7.75 -22.04
N LEU A 202 8.70 -8.37 -21.84
CA LEU A 202 8.46 -9.79 -22.11
C LEU A 202 8.81 -10.16 -23.56
N LEU A 203 8.26 -9.44 -24.53
CA LEU A 203 8.49 -9.72 -25.95
C LEU A 203 9.95 -9.54 -26.36
N LEU A 204 10.64 -8.52 -25.83
CA LEU A 204 12.07 -8.31 -26.08
C LEU A 204 12.93 -9.42 -25.44
N SER A 205 12.55 -9.90 -24.25
CA SER A 205 13.22 -11.02 -23.58
C SER A 205 13.07 -12.35 -24.33
N MET A 206 11.95 -12.56 -25.03
CA MET A 206 11.74 -13.66 -25.98
C MET A 206 12.50 -13.49 -27.31
N GLY A 207 13.15 -12.33 -27.49
CA GLY A 207 13.91 -11.99 -28.67
C GLY A 207 13.12 -11.47 -29.87
N LYS A 208 11.85 -11.10 -29.67
CA LYS A 208 10.98 -10.55 -30.71
C LYS A 208 11.40 -9.12 -31.09
N LYS A 209 11.08 -8.72 -32.32
CA LYS A 209 11.13 -7.32 -32.74
C LYS A 209 9.81 -6.64 -32.35
N VAL A 210 9.90 -5.55 -31.61
CA VAL A 210 8.73 -4.90 -31.02
C VAL A 210 8.55 -3.51 -31.61
N THR A 211 7.40 -3.27 -32.22
CA THR A 211 6.96 -1.90 -32.56
C THR A 211 6.01 -1.42 -31.47
N TRP A 212 6.47 -0.46 -30.68
CA TRP A 212 5.69 0.11 -29.59
C TRP A 212 4.93 1.34 -30.08
N MET A 213 3.62 1.17 -30.23
CA MET A 213 2.69 2.17 -30.73
C MET A 213 2.07 2.96 -29.58
N ILE A 214 2.34 4.26 -29.56
CA ILE A 214 1.80 5.19 -28.56
C ILE A 214 1.05 6.28 -29.32
N ARG A 215 -0.23 6.48 -29.02
CA ARG A 215 -1.01 7.56 -29.63
C ARG A 215 -0.37 8.93 -29.38
N THR A 216 -0.50 9.84 -30.34
CA THR A 216 -0.07 11.24 -30.20
C THR A 216 -0.89 11.92 -29.11
N GLU A 217 -2.21 11.75 -29.15
CA GLU A 217 -3.13 12.31 -28.16
C GLU A 217 -3.24 11.44 -26.90
N GLY A 218 -3.46 12.05 -25.73
CA GLY A 218 -3.75 11.33 -24.49
C GLY A 218 -2.72 11.59 -23.39
N ALA A 219 -2.77 10.76 -22.34
CA ALA A 219 -1.92 10.96 -21.17
C ALA A 219 -0.43 10.61 -21.40
N GLY A 220 -0.16 9.84 -22.46
CA GLY A 220 1.18 9.41 -22.89
C GLY A 220 1.86 8.42 -21.93
N PRO A 221 3.19 8.26 -22.02
CA PRO A 221 3.96 7.34 -21.19
C PRO A 221 3.93 7.71 -19.70
N LEU A 222 3.96 6.70 -18.83
CA LEU A 222 4.09 6.92 -17.38
C LEU A 222 5.54 7.08 -16.93
N ALA A 223 5.75 7.75 -15.80
CA ALA A 223 7.05 7.82 -15.15
C ALA A 223 7.35 6.51 -14.40
N ILE A 224 8.58 6.01 -14.49
CA ILE A 224 9.02 4.79 -13.77
C ILE A 224 10.17 5.15 -12.82
N LEU A 225 9.96 4.94 -11.53
CA LEU A 225 10.97 5.12 -10.51
C LEU A 225 11.93 3.92 -10.44
N PRO A 226 13.19 4.13 -10.05
CA PRO A 226 14.07 3.01 -9.70
C PRO A 226 13.50 2.23 -8.51
N ALA A 227 13.83 0.94 -8.42
CA ALA A 227 13.48 0.10 -7.28
C ALA A 227 14.06 0.65 -5.96
N LYS A 228 15.29 1.19 -6.01
CA LYS A 228 15.97 1.82 -4.88
C LYS A 228 16.24 3.30 -5.16
N ILE A 229 15.89 4.17 -4.21
CA ILE A 229 16.25 5.58 -4.24
C ILE A 229 17.68 5.73 -3.71
N LEU A 230 18.56 6.32 -4.52
CA LEU A 230 19.99 6.48 -4.23
C LEU A 230 20.73 5.15 -3.88
N GLY A 231 20.19 4.01 -4.30
CA GLY A 231 20.76 2.69 -3.97
C GLY A 231 20.53 2.19 -2.54
N LEU A 232 19.93 3.01 -1.67
CA LEU A 232 19.80 2.74 -0.23
C LEU A 232 18.45 2.13 0.13
N ALA A 233 17.37 2.87 -0.12
CA ALA A 233 16.04 2.52 0.35
C ALA A 233 15.10 2.19 -0.81
N HIS A 234 14.27 1.15 -0.63
CA HIS A 234 13.29 0.76 -1.64
C HIS A 234 12.24 1.87 -1.82
N SER A 235 11.94 2.26 -3.05
CA SER A 235 11.04 3.38 -3.35
C SER A 235 9.66 3.20 -2.73
N ILE A 236 9.11 1.99 -2.80
CA ILE A 236 7.83 1.63 -2.17
C ILE A 236 7.87 1.68 -0.63
N ALA A 237 9.02 1.40 -0.01
CA ALA A 237 9.16 1.44 1.44
C ALA A 237 9.12 2.90 1.92
N ILE A 238 9.80 3.81 1.21
CA ILE A 238 9.67 5.26 1.43
C ILE A 238 8.23 5.71 1.21
N ALA A 239 7.58 5.23 0.14
CA ALA A 239 6.18 5.52 -0.16
C ALA A 239 5.21 5.09 0.96
N SER A 240 5.62 4.12 1.78
CA SER A 240 4.86 3.56 2.90
C SER A 240 5.19 4.20 4.26
N THR A 241 5.90 5.33 4.28
CA THR A 241 6.18 6.10 5.52
C THR A 241 5.14 7.19 5.73
N ARG A 242 4.83 7.55 6.98
CA ARG A 242 3.95 8.71 7.26
C ARG A 242 4.61 10.02 6.87
N LEU A 243 5.93 10.12 6.85
CA LEU A 243 6.60 11.31 6.33
C LEU A 243 6.21 11.56 4.87
N MET A 244 6.18 10.50 4.05
CA MET A 244 5.81 10.62 2.64
C MET A 244 4.39 11.16 2.46
N THR A 245 3.46 10.84 3.35
CA THR A 245 2.07 11.34 3.30
C THR A 245 1.98 12.85 3.58
N TYR A 246 3.04 13.48 4.09
CA TYR A 246 3.13 14.94 4.21
C TYR A 246 3.81 15.59 3.00
N PHE A 247 4.68 14.87 2.29
CA PHE A 247 5.28 15.32 1.02
C PHE A 247 4.33 15.14 -0.16
N SER A 248 3.35 14.23 -0.06
CA SER A 248 2.22 14.13 -0.99
C SER A 248 1.01 14.91 -0.43
N PRO A 249 0.64 16.07 -0.99
CA PRO A 249 -0.48 16.85 -0.50
C PRO A 249 -1.80 16.07 -0.64
N SER A 250 -2.45 15.75 0.48
CA SER A 250 -3.68 14.98 0.55
C SER A 250 -4.78 15.69 1.32
N ILE A 251 -6.02 15.65 0.81
CA ILE A 251 -7.19 16.18 1.52
C ILE A 251 -7.50 15.41 2.80
N LEU A 252 -7.02 14.17 2.89
CA LEU A 252 -7.14 13.33 4.09
C LEU A 252 -6.12 13.68 5.18
N ASN A 253 -5.09 14.49 4.87
CA ASN A 253 -4.01 14.83 5.79
C ASN A 253 -3.80 16.36 5.88
N THR A 254 -4.87 17.10 6.21
CA THR A 254 -4.86 18.57 6.30
C THR A 254 -4.89 19.12 7.73
N LYS A 255 -4.29 18.39 8.68
CA LYS A 255 -4.26 18.78 10.11
C LYS A 255 -2.86 18.62 10.68
N GLY A 256 -2.59 19.37 11.75
CA GLY A 256 -1.33 19.29 12.50
C GLY A 256 -0.19 20.14 11.93
N TRP A 257 0.89 20.20 12.69
CA TRP A 257 2.00 21.13 12.43
C TRP A 257 2.77 20.81 11.15
N LEU A 258 3.03 19.53 10.84
CA LEU A 258 3.75 19.12 9.61
C LEU A 258 3.00 19.50 8.34
N TYR A 259 1.67 19.29 8.32
CA TYR A 259 0.83 19.76 7.22
C TYR A 259 0.93 21.28 7.08
N TRP A 260 0.79 22.01 8.20
CA TRP A 260 0.85 23.46 8.16
C TRP A 260 2.21 23.94 7.61
N THR A 261 3.32 23.42 8.14
CA THR A 261 4.66 23.83 7.69
C THR A 261 4.89 23.49 6.22
N LEU A 262 4.62 22.26 5.78
CA LEU A 262 4.93 21.80 4.42
C LEU A 262 3.95 22.29 3.35
N GLN A 263 2.66 22.43 3.68
CA GLN A 263 1.61 22.73 2.69
C GLN A 263 1.10 24.18 2.76
N ARG A 264 1.10 24.82 3.93
CA ARG A 264 0.57 26.19 4.10
C ARG A 264 1.62 27.27 3.93
N THR A 265 2.87 27.03 4.30
CA THR A 265 3.94 28.02 4.16
C THR A 265 4.57 28.02 2.76
N ILE A 266 5.03 29.18 2.29
CA ILE A 266 5.75 29.30 1.00
C ILE A 266 7.07 28.49 1.03
N PRO A 267 7.93 28.58 2.05
CA PRO A 267 9.15 27.80 2.11
C PRO A 267 8.89 26.29 2.15
N GLY A 268 7.88 25.83 2.90
CA GLY A 268 7.52 24.42 2.94
C GLY A 268 7.09 23.87 1.58
N ARG A 269 6.22 24.60 0.86
CA ARG A 269 5.81 24.20 -0.50
C ARG A 269 6.98 24.21 -1.48
N TRP A 270 7.91 25.15 -1.33
CA TRP A 270 9.14 25.14 -2.12
C TRP A 270 9.98 23.88 -1.85
N CYS A 271 10.14 23.48 -0.57
CA CYS A 271 10.81 22.24 -0.19
C CYS A 271 10.12 21.00 -0.78
N VAL A 272 8.79 20.92 -0.67
CA VAL A 272 7.99 19.84 -1.28
C VAL A 272 8.23 19.80 -2.80
N GLY A 273 8.19 20.96 -3.47
CA GLY A 273 8.47 21.05 -4.91
C GLY A 273 9.87 20.57 -5.28
N ARG A 274 10.90 20.93 -4.51
CA ARG A 274 12.28 20.49 -4.73
C ARG A 274 12.48 19.00 -4.49
N PHE A 275 11.80 18.43 -3.52
CA PHE A 275 11.78 16.99 -3.29
C PHE A 275 11.23 16.24 -4.51
N TRP A 276 10.11 16.71 -5.08
CA TRP A 276 9.56 16.10 -6.29
C TRP A 276 10.41 16.35 -7.54
N ASP A 277 11.05 17.52 -7.67
CA ASP A 277 12.02 17.79 -8.74
C ASP A 277 13.19 16.78 -8.70
N PHE A 278 13.66 16.47 -7.49
CA PHE A 278 14.73 15.49 -7.28
C PHE A 278 14.31 14.08 -7.70
N LEU A 279 13.13 13.62 -7.28
CA LEU A 279 12.63 12.29 -7.66
C LEU A 279 12.37 12.16 -9.17
N ASP A 280 11.87 13.22 -9.79
CA ASP A 280 11.62 13.28 -11.23
C ASP A 280 12.92 13.25 -12.05
N CYS A 281 13.94 13.98 -11.58
CA CYS A 281 15.29 13.94 -12.14
C CYS A 281 15.92 12.55 -12.01
N LEU A 282 15.79 11.92 -10.84
CA LEU A 282 16.28 10.56 -10.59
C LEU A 282 15.60 9.54 -11.50
N SER A 283 14.27 9.60 -11.64
CA SER A 283 13.51 8.75 -12.57
C SER A 283 13.97 8.93 -14.00
N SER A 284 14.07 10.18 -14.48
CA SER A 284 14.47 10.49 -15.86
C SER A 284 15.89 10.04 -16.19
N ARG A 285 16.83 10.21 -15.24
CA ARG A 285 18.21 9.74 -15.40
C ARG A 285 18.30 8.22 -15.41
N HIS A 286 17.58 7.55 -14.52
CA HIS A 286 17.56 6.10 -14.46
C HIS A 286 16.94 5.47 -15.70
N ALA A 287 15.93 6.12 -16.29
CA ALA A 287 15.31 5.69 -17.53
C ALA A 287 16.15 5.94 -18.79
N GLY A 288 17.20 6.77 -18.69
CA GLY A 288 18.09 7.02 -19.82
C GLY A 288 17.41 7.66 -21.03
N TYR A 289 16.36 8.48 -20.84
CA TYR A 289 15.62 9.08 -21.97
C TYR A 289 16.49 9.90 -22.93
N ALA A 290 17.66 10.38 -22.48
CA ALA A 290 18.62 11.12 -23.28
C ALA A 290 19.61 10.24 -24.08
N ALA A 291 19.55 8.91 -23.94
CA ALA A 291 20.49 8.00 -24.59
C ALA A 291 20.26 7.83 -26.10
N GLY A 292 19.18 8.37 -26.66
CA GLY A 292 18.90 8.37 -28.09
C GLY A 292 17.42 8.48 -28.45
N ASP A 293 17.14 8.71 -29.73
CA ASP A 293 15.79 8.92 -30.27
C ASP A 293 14.86 7.70 -30.07
N HIS A 294 15.41 6.50 -29.91
CA HIS A 294 14.63 5.26 -29.79
C HIS A 294 13.83 5.15 -28.49
N VAL A 295 14.28 5.81 -27.41
CA VAL A 295 13.57 5.85 -26.11
C VAL A 295 13.13 7.25 -25.69
N ALA A 296 13.59 8.32 -26.35
CA ALA A 296 13.18 9.69 -26.06
C ALA A 296 11.65 9.87 -26.12
N ARG A 297 10.98 9.12 -26.98
CA ARG A 297 9.50 9.09 -27.12
C ARG A 297 8.77 8.48 -25.92
N LEU A 298 9.47 7.85 -24.99
CA LEU A 298 8.94 7.32 -23.73
C LEU A 298 8.98 8.33 -22.58
N LYS A 299 9.46 9.55 -22.81
CA LYS A 299 9.41 10.62 -21.82
C LYS A 299 7.94 10.94 -21.48
N PRO A 300 7.56 11.07 -20.19
CA PRO A 300 6.21 11.46 -19.79
C PRO A 300 5.78 12.81 -20.36
N GLU A 301 4.47 12.99 -20.57
CA GLU A 301 3.86 14.21 -21.15
C GLU A 301 3.81 15.42 -20.20
N ILE A 302 4.48 15.30 -19.05
CA ILE A 302 4.60 16.36 -18.06
C ILE A 302 6.05 16.81 -18.05
N GLU A 303 6.27 18.11 -18.24
CA GLU A 303 7.62 18.67 -18.33
C GLU A 303 8.40 18.61 -17.01
N ARG A 304 7.69 18.79 -15.88
CA ARG A 304 8.28 18.86 -14.54
C ARG A 304 7.42 18.13 -13.52
N GLN A 305 8.06 17.32 -12.67
CA GLN A 305 7.43 16.56 -11.58
C GLN A 305 6.44 15.50 -12.08
N SER A 306 6.79 14.79 -13.16
CA SER A 306 5.94 13.73 -13.71
C SER A 306 5.64 12.61 -12.68
N VAL A 307 6.62 12.29 -11.83
CA VAL A 307 6.48 11.34 -10.72
C VAL A 307 5.44 11.81 -9.69
N PHE A 308 5.37 13.12 -9.43
CA PHE A 308 4.35 13.68 -8.56
C PHE A 308 2.99 13.49 -9.19
N TRP A 309 2.72 14.16 -10.31
CA TRP A 309 1.39 14.26 -10.91
C TRP A 309 0.83 12.93 -11.46
N ALA A 310 1.69 11.98 -11.81
CA ALA A 310 1.31 10.62 -12.22
C ALA A 310 0.14 10.57 -13.24
N ASN A 311 0.17 11.43 -14.26
CA ASN A 311 -0.93 11.62 -15.24
C ASN A 311 -1.38 10.33 -15.95
N SER A 312 -0.44 9.42 -16.21
CA SER A 312 -0.65 8.09 -16.80
C SER A 312 -0.47 6.95 -15.79
N GLY A 313 -0.43 7.29 -14.51
CA GLY A 313 -0.01 6.42 -13.42
C GLY A 313 1.47 6.58 -13.11
N LEU A 314 1.97 5.69 -12.26
CA LEU A 314 3.35 5.65 -11.80
C LEU A 314 3.81 4.20 -11.81
N GLY A 315 5.04 3.99 -12.26
CA GLY A 315 5.70 2.70 -12.26
C GLY A 315 6.92 2.65 -11.33
N VAL A 316 7.34 1.44 -11.00
CA VAL A 316 8.63 1.13 -10.38
C VAL A 316 9.30 0.04 -11.19
N VAL A 317 10.60 0.14 -11.38
CA VAL A 317 11.41 -0.92 -12.00
C VAL A 317 11.32 -2.19 -11.15
N THR A 318 10.88 -3.30 -11.75
CA THR A 318 10.70 -4.58 -11.07
C THR A 318 11.80 -5.60 -11.39
N LEU A 319 12.53 -5.40 -12.50
CA LEU A 319 13.54 -6.33 -13.00
C LEU A 319 14.90 -5.61 -13.15
N PRO A 320 16.02 -6.28 -12.85
CA PRO A 320 17.33 -5.63 -12.76
C PRO A 320 17.82 -5.06 -14.10
N ASP A 321 17.52 -5.73 -15.20
CA ASP A 321 17.89 -5.35 -16.57
C ASP A 321 16.77 -4.60 -17.31
N PHE A 322 15.74 -4.12 -16.60
CA PHE A 322 14.53 -3.56 -17.19
C PHE A 322 14.81 -2.50 -18.27
N TRP A 323 15.54 -1.44 -17.92
CA TRP A 323 15.87 -0.39 -18.87
C TRP A 323 16.86 -0.86 -19.93
N GLN A 324 17.85 -1.68 -19.57
CA GLN A 324 18.79 -2.27 -20.52
C GLN A 324 18.06 -3.02 -21.65
N THR A 325 17.05 -3.81 -21.29
CA THR A 325 16.20 -4.54 -22.23
C THR A 325 15.37 -3.59 -23.09
N LEU A 326 14.80 -2.53 -22.52
CA LEU A 326 14.05 -1.51 -23.29
C LEU A 326 14.94 -0.66 -24.21
N HIS A 327 16.24 -0.53 -23.93
CA HIS A 327 17.20 0.10 -24.83
C HIS A 327 17.65 -0.81 -26.00
N SER A 328 17.11 -2.02 -26.12
CA SER A 328 17.42 -2.95 -27.20
C SER A 328 17.16 -2.33 -28.59
N PRO A 329 18.03 -2.56 -29.58
CA PRO A 329 17.80 -2.11 -30.97
C PRO A 329 16.60 -2.80 -31.64
N ARG A 330 16.04 -3.85 -31.02
CA ARG A 330 14.82 -4.54 -31.49
C ARG A 330 13.54 -3.78 -31.14
N LEU A 331 13.62 -2.73 -30.32
CA LEU A 331 12.49 -1.88 -29.98
C LEU A 331 12.42 -0.66 -30.91
N LYS A 332 11.26 -0.44 -31.52
CA LYS A 332 10.94 0.78 -32.27
C LYS A 332 9.73 1.47 -31.65
N VAL A 333 9.93 2.62 -31.01
CA VAL A 333 8.86 3.43 -30.44
C VAL A 333 8.35 4.45 -31.47
N ILE A 334 7.04 4.46 -31.71
CA ILE A 334 6.37 5.33 -32.69
C ILE A 334 5.21 6.06 -32.02
N ARG A 335 5.08 7.36 -32.33
CA ARG A 335 3.90 8.15 -31.96
C ARG A 335 2.89 8.17 -33.11
N ASP A 336 1.91 7.27 -33.09
CA ASP A 336 0.90 7.11 -34.14
C ASP A 336 -0.28 6.24 -33.63
N ARG A 337 -1.28 5.97 -34.47
CA ARG A 337 -2.38 5.04 -34.20
C ARG A 337 -2.65 4.13 -35.40
N ILE A 338 -3.09 2.90 -35.12
CA ILE A 338 -3.61 2.00 -36.15
C ILE A 338 -5.04 2.43 -36.48
N VAL A 339 -5.34 2.62 -37.76
CA VAL A 339 -6.67 3.01 -38.24
C VAL A 339 -7.41 1.81 -38.82
N THR A 340 -6.72 1.04 -39.66
CA THR A 340 -7.30 -0.13 -40.33
C THR A 340 -6.36 -1.32 -40.25
N THR A 341 -6.94 -2.52 -40.26
CA THR A 341 -6.21 -3.78 -40.44
C THR A 341 -6.81 -4.50 -41.64
N LYS A 342 -5.95 -5.06 -42.51
CA LYS A 342 -6.34 -5.75 -43.75
C LYS A 342 -5.40 -6.93 -44.00
N GLY A 343 -5.92 -8.16 -43.99
CA GLY A 343 -5.07 -9.35 -44.09
C GLY A 343 -4.00 -9.34 -43.01
N ARG A 344 -2.72 -9.31 -43.41
CA ARG A 344 -1.54 -9.19 -42.51
C ARG A 344 -1.03 -7.75 -42.32
N LEU A 345 -1.72 -6.76 -42.87
CA LEU A 345 -1.29 -5.36 -42.85
C LEU A 345 -2.02 -4.57 -41.77
N ALA A 346 -1.29 -3.74 -41.04
CA ALA A 346 -1.82 -2.73 -40.13
C ALA A 346 -1.44 -1.33 -40.66
N CYS A 347 -2.44 -0.55 -41.05
CA CYS A 347 -2.25 0.79 -41.62
C CYS A 347 -2.38 1.85 -40.51
N LEU A 348 -1.40 2.74 -40.46
CA LEU A 348 -1.33 3.80 -39.46
C LEU A 348 -1.98 5.10 -39.95
N GLN A 349 -2.29 6.01 -39.02
CA GLN A 349 -2.85 7.33 -39.36
C GLN A 349 -1.87 8.17 -40.18
N SER A 350 -0.55 8.01 -40.00
CA SER A 350 0.46 8.64 -40.85
C SER A 350 0.46 8.17 -42.31
N GLY A 351 -0.27 7.09 -42.63
CA GLY A 351 -0.21 6.41 -43.93
C GLY A 351 0.86 5.31 -44.01
N SER A 352 1.69 5.14 -42.98
CA SER A 352 2.65 4.04 -42.90
C SER A 352 1.93 2.68 -42.76
N VAL A 353 2.54 1.61 -43.26
CA VAL A 353 2.01 0.24 -43.18
C VAL A 353 2.99 -0.65 -42.43
N LEU A 354 2.46 -1.48 -41.53
CA LEU A 354 3.19 -2.50 -40.77
C LEU A 354 2.66 -3.89 -41.12
N GLU A 355 3.49 -4.93 -41.01
CA GLU A 355 3.10 -6.32 -41.22
C GLU A 355 3.30 -7.20 -39.96
N PRO A 356 2.64 -6.89 -38.83
CA PRO A 356 2.89 -7.60 -37.58
C PRO A 356 2.37 -9.04 -37.63
N ASP A 357 3.09 -9.94 -36.96
CA ASP A 357 2.63 -11.31 -36.68
C ASP A 357 1.59 -11.34 -35.54
N TYR A 358 1.61 -10.34 -34.67
CA TYR A 358 0.77 -10.26 -33.48
C TYR A 358 0.57 -8.81 -33.02
N ILE A 359 -0.59 -8.50 -32.45
CA ILE A 359 -0.86 -7.21 -31.80
C ILE A 359 -1.26 -7.46 -30.33
N VAL A 360 -0.58 -6.78 -29.42
CA VAL A 360 -0.91 -6.77 -27.99
C VAL A 360 -1.46 -5.40 -27.61
N ALA A 361 -2.75 -5.35 -27.32
CA ALA A 361 -3.44 -4.14 -26.90
C ALA A 361 -3.30 -3.95 -25.38
N CYS A 362 -2.51 -2.97 -24.96
CA CYS A 362 -2.40 -2.50 -23.57
C CYS A 362 -3.23 -1.22 -23.41
N THR A 363 -4.49 -1.30 -23.81
CA THR A 363 -5.41 -0.16 -24.06
C THR A 363 -6.31 0.17 -22.86
N GLY A 364 -6.02 -0.43 -21.70
CA GLY A 364 -6.71 -0.18 -20.44
C GLY A 364 -7.99 -1.00 -20.31
N TRP A 365 -8.91 -0.51 -19.49
CA TRP A 365 -10.01 -1.32 -18.99
C TRP A 365 -11.36 -0.65 -19.25
N GLY A 366 -12.35 -1.48 -19.58
CA GLY A 366 -13.73 -1.11 -19.89
C GLY A 366 -14.61 -1.03 -18.65
N ASP A 367 -15.91 -1.17 -18.87
CA ASP A 367 -16.93 -1.08 -17.82
C ASP A 367 -17.00 -2.35 -16.99
N HIS A 368 -16.29 -2.35 -15.85
CA HIS A 368 -16.31 -3.45 -14.88
C HIS A 368 -17.59 -3.49 -14.02
N PHE A 369 -18.53 -2.57 -14.25
CA PHE A 369 -19.88 -2.59 -13.72
C PHE A 369 -20.92 -2.87 -14.81
N ALA A 370 -20.54 -3.39 -15.98
CA ALA A 370 -21.44 -3.65 -17.11
C ALA A 370 -22.66 -4.54 -16.76
N PHE A 371 -22.60 -5.30 -15.65
CA PHE A 371 -23.73 -6.07 -15.14
C PHE A 371 -24.81 -5.23 -14.45
N PHE A 372 -24.56 -3.95 -14.19
CA PHE A 372 -25.60 -2.97 -13.87
C PHE A 372 -25.98 -2.18 -15.13
N ASP A 373 -27.28 -1.94 -15.31
CA ASP A 373 -27.75 -1.00 -16.33
C ASP A 373 -27.40 0.46 -15.97
N ALA A 374 -27.61 1.38 -16.92
CA ALA A 374 -27.25 2.79 -16.75
C ALA A 374 -28.04 3.47 -15.61
N GLU A 375 -29.32 3.11 -15.43
CA GLU A 375 -30.17 3.65 -14.37
C GLU A 375 -29.68 3.19 -12.99
N THR A 376 -29.38 1.91 -12.83
CA THR A 376 -28.84 1.34 -11.60
C THR A 376 -27.46 1.93 -11.29
N LYS A 377 -26.59 2.12 -12.29
CA LYS A 377 -25.30 2.80 -12.09
C LYS A 377 -25.49 4.22 -11.58
N ALA A 378 -26.38 5.00 -12.20
CA ALA A 378 -26.67 6.35 -11.77
C ALA A 378 -27.19 6.37 -10.32
N LEU A 379 -28.14 5.50 -9.97
CA LEU A 379 -28.69 5.35 -8.61
C LEU A 379 -27.64 4.91 -7.59
N LEU A 380 -26.69 4.06 -7.97
CA LEU A 380 -25.63 3.60 -7.07
C LEU A 380 -24.46 4.58 -6.97
N GLY A 381 -24.49 5.68 -7.73
CA GLY A 381 -23.39 6.62 -7.76
C GLY A 381 -22.15 6.09 -8.48
N LEU A 382 -22.33 5.17 -9.43
CA LEU A 382 -21.27 4.57 -10.23
C LEU A 382 -21.06 5.35 -11.53
N PRO A 383 -19.83 5.37 -12.07
CA PRO A 383 -19.58 6.07 -13.32
C PRO A 383 -20.28 5.39 -14.50
N LEU A 384 -20.83 6.21 -15.39
CA LEU A 384 -21.33 5.76 -16.67
C LEU A 384 -20.18 5.59 -17.67
N TYR A 385 -20.32 4.62 -18.58
CA TYR A 385 -19.37 4.34 -19.65
C TYR A 385 -20.08 4.50 -20.99
N GLY A 386 -19.48 5.22 -21.93
CA GLY A 386 -20.07 5.52 -23.25
C GLY A 386 -20.76 6.89 -23.33
N GLU A 387 -21.54 7.12 -24.38
CA GLU A 387 -22.35 8.34 -24.52
C GLU A 387 -23.46 8.35 -23.46
N ALA A 388 -23.72 9.54 -22.89
CA ALA A 388 -24.81 9.71 -21.94
C ALA A 388 -26.13 9.23 -22.60
N PRO A 389 -26.99 8.49 -21.90
CA PRO A 389 -28.28 8.09 -22.45
C PRO A 389 -29.00 9.30 -23.04
N ALA A 390 -29.56 9.17 -24.25
CA ALA A 390 -30.37 10.21 -24.86
C ALA A 390 -31.66 10.38 -24.04
N GLY A 391 -31.61 11.25 -23.04
CA GLY A 391 -32.66 11.46 -22.05
C GLY A 391 -32.06 12.09 -20.80
N ASP A 392 -32.84 12.94 -20.14
CA ASP A 392 -32.49 13.58 -18.89
C ASP A 392 -32.50 12.51 -17.77
N VAL A 393 -31.53 11.58 -17.79
CA VAL A 393 -31.27 10.65 -16.67
C VAL A 393 -30.61 11.49 -15.58
N ARG A 394 -31.42 12.39 -15.01
CA ARG A 394 -31.06 13.09 -13.79
C ARG A 394 -30.83 12.00 -12.74
N PRO A 395 -29.74 12.09 -11.96
CA PRO A 395 -29.58 11.20 -10.82
C PRO A 395 -30.89 11.21 -10.02
N VAL A 396 -31.43 10.02 -9.75
CA VAL A 396 -32.54 9.87 -8.80
C VAL A 396 -32.12 10.37 -7.40
N ASP A 397 -30.81 10.56 -7.22
CA ASP A 397 -30.16 11.19 -6.08
C ASP A 397 -30.60 12.64 -5.94
N GLN A 398 -31.40 12.93 -4.92
CA GLN A 398 -31.72 14.29 -4.46
C GLN A 398 -30.49 15.05 -3.90
N VAL A 399 -29.26 14.59 -4.19
CA VAL A 399 -28.01 15.22 -3.75
C VAL A 399 -27.58 16.19 -4.85
N ASP A 400 -27.45 17.47 -4.50
CA ASP A 400 -26.96 18.50 -5.42
C ASP A 400 -25.44 18.38 -5.60
N TRP A 401 -25.03 17.43 -6.44
CA TRP A 401 -23.61 17.19 -6.73
C TRP A 401 -22.92 18.41 -7.34
N THR A 402 -23.64 19.27 -8.06
CA THR A 402 -23.07 20.50 -8.63
C THR A 402 -22.60 21.44 -7.53
N HIS A 403 -23.43 21.62 -6.49
CA HIS A 403 -23.06 22.41 -5.32
C HIS A 403 -21.85 21.81 -4.58
N TYR A 404 -21.88 20.51 -4.28
CA TYR A 404 -20.79 19.86 -3.54
C TYR A 404 -19.47 19.85 -4.32
N ASP A 405 -19.50 19.60 -5.63
CA ASP A 405 -18.30 19.59 -6.46
C ASP A 405 -17.66 20.98 -6.57
N ALA A 406 -18.47 22.03 -6.69
CA ALA A 406 -17.98 23.41 -6.70
C ALA A 406 -17.33 23.79 -5.35
N ALA A 407 -18.01 23.50 -4.23
CA ALA A 407 -17.47 23.75 -2.90
C ALA A 407 -16.19 22.96 -2.63
N ALA A 408 -16.15 21.69 -3.04
CA ALA A 408 -14.98 20.83 -2.91
C ALA A 408 -13.78 21.37 -3.71
N GLU A 409 -14.01 21.92 -4.90
CA GLU A 409 -12.94 22.50 -5.74
C GLU A 409 -12.27 23.68 -5.06
N GLU A 410 -13.07 24.59 -4.50
CA GLU A 410 -12.59 25.75 -3.74
C GLU A 410 -11.85 25.32 -2.47
N GLU A 411 -12.41 24.35 -1.75
CA GLU A 411 -11.84 23.87 -0.50
C GLU A 411 -10.50 23.15 -0.70
N VAL A 412 -10.37 22.33 -1.75
CA VAL A 412 -9.10 21.68 -2.09
C VAL A 412 -8.04 22.73 -2.45
N ASN A 413 -8.38 23.74 -3.26
CA ASN A 413 -7.47 24.84 -3.58
C ASN A 413 -7.05 25.61 -2.31
N ALA A 414 -8.00 25.88 -1.43
CA ALA A 414 -7.77 26.61 -0.19
C ALA A 414 -6.89 25.81 0.77
N ARG A 415 -7.08 24.50 0.93
CA ARG A 415 -6.31 23.66 1.85
C ARG A 415 -4.96 23.22 1.28
N LEU A 416 -4.89 22.97 -0.03
CA LEU A 416 -3.70 22.46 -0.72
C LEU A 416 -3.27 23.42 -1.85
N PRO A 417 -2.69 24.60 -1.53
CA PRO A 417 -2.30 25.58 -2.55
C PRO A 417 -1.31 25.05 -3.58
N PHE A 418 -0.55 23.99 -3.26
CA PHE A 418 0.34 23.31 -4.20
C PHE A 418 -0.41 22.70 -5.40
N LEU A 419 -1.66 22.31 -5.21
CA LEU A 419 -2.51 21.68 -6.24
C LEU A 419 -3.41 22.68 -6.98
N ALA A 420 -3.43 23.95 -6.56
CA ALA A 420 -4.33 24.95 -7.12
C ALA A 420 -4.01 25.26 -8.59
N GLN A 421 -2.76 25.08 -9.02
CA GLN A 421 -2.32 25.25 -10.39
C GLN A 421 -1.89 23.89 -10.97
N SER A 422 -2.56 23.47 -12.04
CA SER A 422 -2.19 22.25 -12.77
C SER A 422 -0.91 22.46 -13.58
N PRO A 423 -0.10 21.40 -13.80
CA PRO A 423 1.09 21.51 -14.64
C PRO A 423 0.71 21.75 -16.10
N LYS A 424 1.65 22.27 -16.89
CA LYS A 424 1.49 22.33 -18.35
C LYS A 424 1.59 20.91 -18.91
N LEU A 425 0.54 20.48 -19.62
CA LEU A 425 0.52 19.23 -20.38
C LEU A 425 0.63 19.53 -21.87
N PHE A 426 1.26 18.64 -22.63
CA PHE A 426 1.25 18.72 -24.10
C PHE A 426 -0.17 18.59 -24.67
N HIS A 427 -1.03 17.78 -24.02
CA HIS A 427 -2.42 17.54 -24.44
C HIS A 427 -3.41 17.87 -23.33
N MET A 428 -3.73 19.16 -23.16
CA MET A 428 -4.63 19.67 -22.11
C MET A 428 -6.06 19.11 -22.20
N GLU A 429 -6.51 18.70 -23.39
CA GLU A 429 -7.83 18.08 -23.61
C GLU A 429 -8.05 16.82 -22.76
N THR A 430 -6.96 16.19 -22.31
CA THR A 430 -7.03 15.04 -21.40
C THR A 430 -7.61 15.36 -20.04
N LEU A 431 -7.67 16.63 -19.64
CA LEU A 431 -8.19 17.07 -18.34
C LEU A 431 -9.60 17.68 -18.41
N GLN A 432 -10.32 17.55 -19.53
CA GLN A 432 -11.68 18.06 -19.65
C GLN A 432 -12.62 17.44 -18.59
N ALA A 433 -13.46 18.29 -17.97
CA ALA A 433 -14.40 17.86 -16.92
C ALA A 433 -15.40 16.80 -17.40
N GLU A 434 -15.80 16.86 -18.68
CA GLU A 434 -16.68 15.89 -19.33
C GLU A 434 -16.12 14.46 -19.34
N ARG A 435 -14.79 14.29 -19.21
CA ARG A 435 -14.12 12.98 -19.18
C ARG A 435 -14.04 12.40 -17.77
N GLN A 436 -14.46 13.15 -16.75
CA GLN A 436 -14.40 12.70 -15.38
C GLN A 436 -15.46 11.64 -15.10
N LYS A 437 -15.01 10.53 -14.57
CA LYS A 437 -15.86 9.50 -13.99
C LYS A 437 -16.31 9.94 -12.60
N ALA A 438 -17.61 10.13 -12.45
CA ALA A 438 -18.21 10.49 -11.17
C ALA A 438 -18.30 9.25 -10.27
N TRP A 439 -17.34 9.11 -9.36
CA TRP A 439 -17.36 8.07 -8.33
C TRP A 439 -18.06 8.61 -7.08
N ARG A 440 -19.28 8.17 -6.80
CA ARG A 440 -20.13 8.71 -5.71
C ARG A 440 -20.37 7.72 -4.58
N LEU A 441 -19.30 7.05 -4.17
CA LEU A 441 -19.31 6.05 -3.10
C LEU A 441 -18.70 6.63 -1.82
N TYR A 442 -19.48 6.71 -0.75
CA TYR A 442 -18.97 7.10 0.57
C TYR A 442 -17.95 6.08 1.05
N ARG A 443 -16.83 6.56 1.61
CA ARG A 443 -15.65 5.73 1.92
C ARG A 443 -15.15 4.88 0.74
N ARG A 444 -15.51 5.28 -0.49
CA ARG A 444 -15.18 4.60 -1.74
C ARG A 444 -15.73 3.16 -1.74
N ALA A 445 -16.80 2.93 -0.97
CA ALA A 445 -17.43 1.61 -0.84
C ALA A 445 -18.96 1.62 -0.83
N ILE A 446 -19.59 2.65 -0.27
CA ILE A 446 -21.02 2.62 0.02
C ILE A 446 -21.80 3.55 -0.90
N PRO A 447 -22.81 3.05 -1.62
CA PRO A 447 -23.77 3.89 -2.33
C PRO A 447 -24.58 4.76 -1.36
N ILE A 448 -24.47 6.09 -1.49
CA ILE A 448 -25.18 7.04 -0.62
C ILE A 448 -26.71 6.85 -0.67
N PRO A 449 -27.34 6.63 -1.85
CA PRO A 449 -28.80 6.48 -1.92
C PRO A 449 -29.33 5.27 -1.14
N LEU A 450 -28.59 4.15 -1.13
CA LEU A 450 -28.94 2.99 -0.31
C LEU A 450 -28.77 3.29 1.19
N ALA A 451 -27.62 3.86 1.56
CA ALA A 451 -27.36 4.27 2.94
C ALA A 451 -28.42 5.23 3.50
N ARG A 452 -28.90 6.19 2.69
CA ARG A 452 -29.96 7.14 3.07
C ARG A 452 -31.29 6.46 3.37
N GLN A 453 -31.61 5.39 2.65
CA GLN A 453 -32.83 4.59 2.86
C GLN A 453 -32.64 3.54 3.96
N ASP A 454 -31.49 3.57 4.63
CA ASP A 454 -31.05 2.55 5.57
C ASP A 454 -31.05 1.12 4.99
N ASP A 455 -30.90 1.04 3.66
CA ASP A 455 -30.68 -0.21 2.93
C ASP A 455 -29.19 -0.57 3.02
N ARG A 456 -28.88 -1.56 3.86
CA ARG A 456 -27.52 -2.09 4.08
C ARG A 456 -27.27 -3.37 3.30
N SER A 457 -27.85 -3.51 2.11
CA SER A 457 -27.75 -4.74 1.30
C SER A 457 -26.56 -4.78 0.35
N MET A 458 -25.80 -3.70 0.17
CA MET A 458 -24.71 -3.67 -0.80
C MET A 458 -23.49 -2.90 -0.33
N ALA A 459 -22.31 -3.42 -0.64
CA ALA A 459 -21.04 -2.70 -0.58
C ALA A 459 -20.20 -3.00 -1.82
N ILE A 460 -19.43 -2.03 -2.29
CA ILE A 460 -18.54 -2.15 -3.44
C ILE A 460 -17.11 -2.00 -2.93
N LEU A 461 -16.25 -2.99 -3.16
CA LEU A 461 -14.90 -3.03 -2.62
C LEU A 461 -13.86 -2.90 -3.72
N GLY A 462 -12.68 -2.40 -3.36
CA GLY A 462 -11.53 -2.34 -4.26
C GLY A 462 -11.61 -1.29 -5.37
N GLN A 463 -12.48 -0.30 -5.21
CA GLN A 463 -12.57 0.85 -6.12
C GLN A 463 -11.59 1.96 -5.70
N ILE A 464 -10.35 1.60 -5.36
CA ILE A 464 -9.30 2.53 -4.98
C ILE A 464 -7.93 1.97 -5.39
N HIS A 465 -7.12 2.79 -6.08
CA HIS A 465 -5.75 2.43 -6.44
C HIS A 465 -4.77 2.88 -5.36
N THR A 466 -4.03 1.94 -4.79
CA THR A 466 -3.06 2.19 -3.72
C THR A 466 -1.78 1.38 -3.93
N VAL A 467 -0.74 1.68 -3.15
CA VAL A 467 0.54 0.94 -3.18
C VAL A 467 0.55 -0.32 -2.31
N GLN A 468 -0.39 -0.45 -1.36
CA GLN A 468 -0.54 -1.60 -0.46
C GLN A 468 -1.97 -2.14 -0.52
N THR A 469 -2.37 -2.63 -1.70
CA THR A 469 -3.70 -3.20 -1.95
C THR A 469 -4.16 -4.20 -0.88
N PRO A 470 -3.34 -5.16 -0.40
CA PRO A 470 -3.80 -6.16 0.57
C PRO A 470 -4.25 -5.56 1.91
N LEU A 471 -3.47 -4.62 2.46
CA LEU A 471 -3.81 -3.95 3.71
C LEU A 471 -5.07 -3.10 3.57
N VAL A 472 -5.19 -2.34 2.48
CA VAL A 472 -6.39 -1.54 2.22
C VAL A 472 -7.60 -2.44 2.02
N ALA A 473 -7.44 -3.61 1.40
CA ALA A 473 -8.49 -4.60 1.23
C ALA A 473 -9.00 -5.14 2.56
N GLU A 474 -8.11 -5.47 3.48
CA GLU A 474 -8.47 -6.00 4.80
C GLU A 474 -9.27 -4.97 5.62
N VAL A 475 -8.75 -3.73 5.69
CA VAL A 475 -9.37 -2.66 6.49
C VAL A 475 -10.69 -2.17 5.87
N GLN A 476 -10.74 -1.98 4.55
CA GLN A 476 -11.96 -1.59 3.84
C GLN A 476 -13.04 -2.69 3.94
N SER A 477 -12.64 -3.96 3.89
CA SER A 477 -13.58 -5.08 4.01
C SER A 477 -14.20 -5.15 5.39
N LEU A 478 -13.40 -5.05 6.46
CA LEU A 478 -13.94 -5.01 7.83
C LEU A 478 -14.96 -3.88 7.97
N TRP A 479 -14.57 -2.66 7.61
CA TRP A 479 -15.43 -1.49 7.72
C TRP A 479 -16.74 -1.66 6.93
N ALA A 480 -16.66 -2.14 5.68
CA ALA A 480 -17.85 -2.32 4.84
C ALA A 480 -18.76 -3.45 5.34
N ILE A 481 -18.19 -4.54 5.88
CA ILE A 481 -18.97 -5.65 6.41
C ILE A 481 -19.70 -5.21 7.69
N LEU A 482 -19.06 -4.45 8.57
CA LEU A 482 -19.73 -3.88 9.75
C LEU A 482 -20.86 -2.92 9.33
N TYR A 483 -20.69 -2.15 8.26
CA TYR A 483 -21.80 -1.40 7.65
C TYR A 483 -22.96 -2.33 7.20
N LEU A 484 -22.66 -3.44 6.52
CA LEU A 484 -23.68 -4.40 6.06
C LEU A 484 -24.41 -5.07 7.23
N LEU A 485 -23.69 -5.29 8.34
CA LEU A 485 -24.18 -5.88 9.58
C LEU A 485 -24.86 -4.86 10.51
N ARG A 486 -24.91 -3.57 10.13
CA ARG A 486 -25.50 -2.47 10.92
C ARG A 486 -24.75 -2.16 12.22
N GLU A 487 -23.44 -2.43 12.26
CA GLU A 487 -22.56 -2.17 13.40
C GLU A 487 -21.79 -0.84 13.28
N ILE A 488 -21.92 -0.14 12.15
CA ILE A 488 -21.35 1.20 11.92
C ILE A 488 -22.47 2.21 11.70
N ASP A 489 -22.48 3.24 12.54
CA ASP A 489 -23.27 4.44 12.35
C ASP A 489 -22.71 5.27 11.20
N LEU A 490 -23.58 5.69 10.28
CA LEU A 490 -23.19 6.59 9.20
C LEU A 490 -23.49 8.04 9.57
N PRO A 491 -22.66 8.99 9.11
CA PRO A 491 -23.00 10.39 9.21
C PRO A 491 -24.17 10.73 8.26
N ASP A 492 -24.68 11.95 8.37
CA ASP A 492 -25.74 12.43 7.51
C ASP A 492 -25.31 12.50 6.03
N VAL A 493 -26.31 12.56 5.14
CA VAL A 493 -26.11 12.56 3.69
C VAL A 493 -25.23 13.71 3.22
N ASN A 494 -25.31 14.90 3.84
CA ASN A 494 -24.53 16.06 3.42
C ASN A 494 -23.05 15.84 3.75
N THR A 495 -22.75 15.30 4.92
CA THR A 495 -21.40 14.93 5.33
C THR A 495 -20.79 13.87 4.40
N MET A 496 -21.57 12.84 4.05
CA MET A 496 -21.11 11.82 3.09
C MET A 496 -20.86 12.39 1.69
N ALA A 497 -21.78 13.23 1.18
CA ALA A 497 -21.67 13.85 -0.13
C ALA A 497 -20.47 14.81 -0.21
N HIS A 498 -20.23 15.59 0.84
CA HIS A 498 -19.08 16.47 0.95
C HIS A 498 -17.75 15.70 0.94
N GLU A 499 -17.65 14.59 1.68
CA GLU A 499 -16.46 13.73 1.68
C GLU A 499 -16.14 13.19 0.28
N VAL A 500 -17.17 12.68 -0.40
CA VAL A 500 -17.07 12.15 -1.77
C VAL A 500 -16.62 13.24 -2.76
N ALA A 501 -17.23 14.42 -2.70
CA ALA A 501 -16.89 15.52 -3.59
C ALA A 501 -15.45 16.02 -3.36
N LEU A 502 -15.04 16.15 -2.09
CA LEU A 502 -13.66 16.49 -1.71
C LEU A 502 -12.65 15.50 -2.25
N TRP A 503 -12.92 14.21 -2.12
CA TRP A 503 -12.07 13.16 -2.67
C TRP A 503 -11.94 13.28 -4.19
N ASN A 504 -13.06 13.43 -4.90
CA ASN A 504 -13.09 13.52 -6.36
C ASN A 504 -12.35 14.76 -6.88
N ALA A 505 -12.54 15.92 -6.24
CA ALA A 505 -11.82 17.14 -6.59
C ALA A 505 -10.32 17.00 -6.34
N TRP A 506 -9.94 16.47 -5.17
CA TRP A 506 -8.54 16.25 -4.80
C TRP A 506 -7.84 15.27 -5.74
N THR A 507 -8.40 14.08 -5.97
CA THR A 507 -7.75 13.04 -6.77
C THR A 507 -7.59 13.51 -8.23
N ARG A 508 -8.58 14.20 -8.80
CA ARG A 508 -8.50 14.83 -10.13
C ARG A 508 -7.36 15.84 -10.23
N LYS A 509 -7.21 16.72 -9.24
CA LYS A 509 -6.11 17.71 -9.24
C LYS A 509 -4.76 17.06 -9.00
N ARG A 510 -4.68 16.13 -8.05
CA ARG A 510 -3.43 15.48 -7.62
C ARG A 510 -2.90 14.51 -8.67
N TYR A 511 -3.76 13.74 -9.31
CA TYR A 511 -3.40 12.63 -10.21
C TYR A 511 -3.85 12.82 -11.67
N LEU A 512 -4.39 14.00 -11.98
CA LEU A 512 -4.76 14.42 -13.34
C LEU A 512 -5.66 13.39 -14.04
N ASN A 513 -5.29 12.92 -15.24
CA ASN A 513 -6.09 11.98 -16.02
C ASN A 513 -6.33 10.63 -15.28
N GLN A 514 -5.45 10.18 -14.39
CA GLN A 514 -5.75 8.99 -13.57
C GLN A 514 -6.82 9.26 -12.53
N GLY A 515 -6.73 10.41 -11.84
CA GLY A 515 -7.74 10.82 -10.86
C GLY A 515 -9.10 11.11 -11.48
N GLN A 516 -9.16 11.44 -12.77
CA GLN A 516 -10.43 11.55 -13.49
C GLN A 516 -11.09 10.20 -13.77
N LYS A 517 -10.31 9.12 -13.88
CA LYS A 517 -10.83 7.79 -14.24
C LYS A 517 -11.16 6.95 -13.02
N PHE A 518 -10.35 7.05 -11.97
CA PHE A 518 -10.40 6.16 -10.84
C PHE A 518 -10.13 6.91 -9.52
N PRO A 519 -10.69 6.43 -8.39
CA PRO A 519 -10.25 6.86 -7.07
C PRO A 519 -8.79 6.45 -6.88
N TYR A 520 -7.89 7.43 -6.85
CA TYR A 520 -6.45 7.20 -6.90
C TYR A 520 -5.78 7.77 -5.66
N SER A 521 -4.97 6.96 -4.97
CA SER A 521 -4.31 7.30 -3.71
C SER A 521 -3.04 6.45 -3.50
N LEU A 522 -1.98 6.78 -4.23
CA LEU A 522 -0.72 6.04 -4.19
C LEU A 522 0.04 6.28 -2.88
N TYR A 523 0.54 7.49 -2.68
CA TYR A 523 1.34 7.85 -1.50
C TYR A 523 0.48 8.16 -0.27
N ASP A 524 -0.83 8.30 -0.47
CA ASP A 524 -1.78 8.81 0.53
C ASP A 524 -2.69 7.70 1.09
N PHE A 525 -2.33 6.43 0.87
CA PHE A 525 -3.12 5.29 1.34
C PHE A 525 -3.16 5.19 2.87
N LEU A 526 -2.11 5.58 3.58
CA LEU A 526 -2.12 5.59 5.06
C LEU A 526 -3.17 6.56 5.63
N PRO A 527 -3.29 7.81 5.16
CA PRO A 527 -4.41 8.68 5.51
C PRO A 527 -5.80 8.07 5.25
N TYR A 528 -5.95 7.24 4.20
CA TYR A 528 -7.19 6.51 3.96
C TYR A 528 -7.44 5.44 5.04
N ILE A 529 -6.40 4.69 5.43
CA ILE A 529 -6.46 3.75 6.56
C ILE A 529 -6.80 4.50 7.85
N ASP A 530 -6.17 5.65 8.10
CA ASP A 530 -6.45 6.49 9.28
C ASP A 530 -7.93 6.87 9.37
N ALA A 531 -8.56 7.21 8.24
CA ALA A 531 -9.98 7.55 8.19
C ALA A 531 -10.88 6.36 8.55
N LEU A 532 -10.58 5.16 8.04
CA LEU A 532 -11.37 3.96 8.38
C LEU A 532 -11.14 3.52 9.83
N PHE A 533 -9.91 3.61 10.31
CA PHE A 533 -9.59 3.31 11.72
C PHE A 533 -10.28 4.26 12.69
N PHE A 534 -10.36 5.55 12.33
CA PHE A 534 -11.10 6.53 13.09
C PHE A 534 -12.58 6.14 13.20
N ASP A 535 -13.21 5.75 12.09
CA ASP A 535 -14.61 5.29 12.09
C ASP A 535 -14.81 4.02 12.95
N LEU A 536 -13.78 3.16 13.04
CA LEU A 536 -13.79 1.94 13.87
C LEU A 536 -13.43 2.20 15.35
N GLY A 537 -13.10 3.42 15.76
CA GLY A 537 -12.61 3.71 17.11
C GLY A 537 -11.25 3.09 17.43
N LEU A 538 -10.43 2.85 16.41
CA LEU A 538 -9.09 2.26 16.51
C LEU A 538 -7.99 3.30 16.26
N THR A 539 -6.78 3.02 16.74
CA THR A 539 -5.59 3.79 16.39
C THR A 539 -4.86 3.14 15.22
N SER A 540 -4.63 3.91 14.15
CA SER A 540 -3.83 3.47 13.01
C SER A 540 -2.33 3.72 13.19
N ARG A 541 -1.93 4.35 14.30
CA ARG A 541 -0.52 4.51 14.69
C ARG A 541 -0.06 3.23 15.38
N ARG A 542 0.89 2.53 14.76
CA ARG A 542 1.29 1.16 15.11
C ARG A 542 2.78 1.02 15.44
N LYS A 543 3.54 2.13 15.48
CA LYS A 543 4.97 2.13 15.79
C LYS A 543 5.23 2.61 17.22
N SER A 544 6.36 2.22 17.80
CA SER A 544 6.68 2.41 19.22
C SER A 544 6.84 3.87 19.65
N ASN A 545 7.19 4.78 18.74
CA ASN A 545 7.42 6.19 19.04
C ASN A 545 7.22 7.09 17.82
N ILE A 546 7.14 8.41 18.03
CA ILE A 546 6.86 9.42 17.00
C ILE A 546 7.89 9.40 15.85
N ILE A 547 9.16 9.11 16.14
CA ILE A 547 10.20 9.03 15.11
C ILE A 547 9.94 7.82 14.21
N SER A 548 9.74 6.64 14.81
CA SER A 548 9.41 5.43 14.07
C SER A 548 8.09 5.56 13.29
N GLU A 549 7.08 6.24 13.85
CA GLU A 549 5.82 6.57 13.19
C GLU A 549 6.02 7.36 11.88
N LEU A 550 6.94 8.33 11.88
CA LEU A 550 7.18 9.19 10.73
C LEU A 550 8.08 8.53 9.69
N PHE A 551 9.18 7.92 10.12
CA PHE A 551 10.27 7.52 9.21
C PHE A 551 10.30 6.03 8.89
N SER A 552 9.66 5.17 9.69
CA SER A 552 9.65 3.73 9.41
C SER A 552 8.57 3.37 8.40
N PRO A 553 8.88 2.51 7.40
CA PRO A 553 7.88 1.98 6.50
C PRO A 553 6.82 1.17 7.26
N TYR A 554 5.55 1.44 6.97
CA TYR A 554 4.43 0.63 7.41
C TYR A 554 4.34 -0.65 6.57
N ARG A 555 4.11 -1.77 7.26
CA ARG A 555 3.92 -3.11 6.70
C ARG A 555 2.55 -3.63 7.15
N ALA A 556 2.01 -4.60 6.41
CA ALA A 556 0.76 -5.25 6.82
C ALA A 556 0.85 -5.86 8.24
N ALA A 557 2.02 -6.42 8.59
CA ALA A 557 2.27 -7.00 9.92
C ALA A 557 2.14 -5.98 11.08
N ASP A 558 2.29 -4.68 10.84
CA ASP A 558 2.07 -3.66 11.87
C ASP A 558 0.59 -3.57 12.30
N PHE A 559 -0.32 -4.08 11.48
CA PHE A 559 -1.76 -4.09 11.72
C PHE A 559 -2.27 -5.44 12.22
N THR A 560 -1.39 -6.43 12.45
CA THR A 560 -1.78 -7.77 12.91
C THR A 560 -2.69 -7.69 14.14
N GLY A 561 -3.83 -8.39 14.11
CA GLY A 561 -4.77 -8.44 15.23
C GLY A 561 -5.69 -7.23 15.37
N PHE A 562 -5.71 -6.27 14.44
CA PHE A 562 -6.61 -5.11 14.54
C PHE A 562 -8.10 -5.49 14.53
N VAL A 563 -8.45 -6.61 13.89
CA VAL A 563 -9.82 -7.15 13.92
C VAL A 563 -10.18 -7.65 15.32
N ASP A 564 -9.25 -8.33 16.02
CA ASP A 564 -9.42 -8.74 17.42
C ASP A 564 -9.52 -7.53 18.34
N GLU A 565 -8.70 -6.50 18.11
CA GLU A 565 -8.76 -5.22 18.85
C GLU A 565 -10.16 -4.59 18.72
N TYR A 566 -10.72 -4.58 17.52
CA TYR A 566 -12.09 -4.10 17.28
C TYR A 566 -13.12 -4.95 18.02
N LEU A 567 -13.06 -6.28 17.88
CA LEU A 567 -14.01 -7.19 18.49
C LEU A 567 -14.01 -7.11 20.02
N SER A 568 -12.85 -6.96 20.63
CA SER A 568 -12.72 -6.76 22.09
C SER A 568 -13.41 -5.46 22.51
N LYS A 569 -13.10 -4.33 21.86
CA LYS A 569 -13.72 -3.04 22.17
C LYS A 569 -15.23 -3.03 21.93
N ALA A 570 -15.68 -3.67 20.85
CA ALA A 570 -17.10 -3.79 20.55
C ALA A 570 -17.81 -4.63 21.62
N GLY A 571 -17.21 -5.74 22.06
CA GLY A 571 -17.70 -6.56 23.18
C GLY A 571 -17.88 -5.73 24.45
N ASP A 572 -16.85 -4.98 24.86
CA ASP A 572 -16.90 -4.09 26.03
C ASP A 572 -18.03 -3.05 25.90
N LEU A 573 -18.23 -2.49 24.70
CA LEU A 573 -19.30 -1.53 24.42
C LEU A 573 -20.70 -2.16 24.45
N HIS A 574 -20.84 -3.40 23.98
CA HIS A 574 -22.11 -4.14 24.04
C HIS A 574 -22.45 -4.56 25.47
N GLU A 575 -21.46 -4.97 26.28
CA GLU A 575 -21.65 -5.24 27.71
C GLU A 575 -22.01 -3.97 28.48
N ALA A 576 -21.34 -2.85 28.20
CA ALA A 576 -21.67 -1.54 28.78
C ALA A 576 -23.06 -1.02 28.36
N LYS A 577 -23.52 -1.30 27.13
CA LYS A 577 -24.88 -0.99 26.66
C LYS A 577 -25.93 -1.97 27.20
N GLY A 578 -25.54 -3.22 27.48
CA GLY A 578 -26.38 -4.29 28.02
C GLY A 578 -26.63 -4.19 29.53
N GLN A 579 -25.69 -3.59 30.27
CA GLN A 579 -25.95 -3.07 31.62
C GLN A 579 -26.83 -1.83 31.51
N LYS A 580 -28.16 -2.03 31.50
CA LYS A 580 -29.14 -0.96 31.71
C LYS A 580 -28.74 -0.20 32.97
N THR A 581 -28.17 0.98 32.81
CA THR A 581 -28.06 1.98 33.88
C THR A 581 -29.47 2.16 34.43
N SER A 582 -29.64 1.88 35.72
CA SER A 582 -30.96 1.98 36.31
C SER A 582 -31.42 3.43 36.20
N LYS A 583 -32.74 3.66 36.15
CA LYS A 583 -33.29 5.02 36.16
C LYS A 583 -32.76 5.83 37.36
N ALA A 584 -32.38 5.14 38.44
CA ALA A 584 -31.76 5.73 39.63
C ALA A 584 -30.30 6.19 39.38
N ASP A 585 -29.50 5.46 38.60
CA ASP A 585 -28.11 5.86 38.28
C ASP A 585 -28.07 7.10 37.38
N ILE A 586 -29.04 7.21 36.45
CA ILE A 586 -29.19 8.39 35.60
C ILE A 586 -29.63 9.60 36.45
N THR A 587 -30.59 9.42 37.36
CA THR A 587 -31.02 10.49 38.28
C THR A 587 -29.88 10.94 39.19
N GLN A 588 -29.12 10.00 39.76
CA GLN A 588 -27.98 10.30 40.63
C GLN A 588 -26.84 11.00 39.86
N THR A 589 -26.62 10.64 38.60
CA THR A 589 -25.63 11.30 37.74
C THR A 589 -26.07 12.72 37.37
N ILE A 590 -27.37 12.93 37.09
CA ILE A 590 -27.93 14.26 36.83
C ILE A 590 -27.83 15.15 38.08
N GLU A 591 -28.17 14.64 39.25
CA GLU A 591 -28.06 15.36 40.52
C GLU A 591 -26.59 15.74 40.82
N SER A 592 -25.65 14.81 40.64
CA SER A 592 -24.21 15.07 40.77
C SER A 592 -23.71 16.13 39.78
N LEU A 593 -24.18 16.11 38.52
CA LEU A 593 -23.80 17.11 37.53
C LEU A 593 -24.39 18.49 37.84
N GLN A 594 -25.63 18.55 38.33
CA GLN A 594 -26.25 19.80 38.78
C GLN A 594 -25.54 20.38 40.01
N GLU A 595 -25.11 19.53 40.93
CA GLU A 595 -24.36 19.95 42.12
C GLU A 595 -22.96 20.47 41.76
N ARG A 596 -22.27 19.81 40.82
CA ARG A 596 -20.99 20.28 40.26
C ARG A 596 -21.14 21.58 39.47
N LEU A 597 -22.24 21.75 38.74
CA LEU A 597 -22.56 23.00 38.05
C LEU A 597 -22.81 24.13 39.06
N ALA A 598 -23.57 23.86 40.13
CA ALA A 598 -23.84 24.83 41.19
C ALA A 598 -22.55 25.23 41.95
N GLN A 599 -21.65 24.28 42.20
CA GLN A 599 -20.33 24.56 42.78
C GLN A 599 -19.44 25.39 41.84
N ALA A 600 -19.43 25.09 40.54
CA ALA A 600 -18.69 25.87 39.55
C ALA A 600 -19.25 27.30 39.43
N GLU A 601 -20.57 27.47 39.47
CA GLU A 601 -21.24 28.77 39.48
C GLU A 601 -20.94 29.55 40.77
N ALA A 602 -20.93 28.89 41.94
CA ALA A 602 -20.55 29.50 43.21
C ALA A 602 -19.09 29.97 43.22
N GLN A 603 -18.16 29.16 42.70
CA GLN A 603 -16.75 29.52 42.53
C GLN A 603 -16.58 30.68 41.55
N LEU A 604 -17.35 30.73 40.47
CA LEU A 604 -17.39 31.87 39.54
C LEU A 604 -17.93 33.14 40.21
N LYS A 605 -18.88 32.99 41.14
CA LYS A 605 -19.47 34.10 41.90
C LYS A 605 -18.51 34.63 42.96
N GLU A 606 -17.78 33.75 43.64
CA GLU A 606 -16.69 34.11 44.57
C GLU A 606 -15.50 34.75 43.84
N ALA A 607 -15.09 34.20 42.69
CA ALA A 607 -14.06 34.79 41.84
C ALA A 607 -14.45 36.19 41.33
N ARG A 608 -15.74 36.44 41.09
CA ARG A 608 -16.29 37.77 40.75
C ARG A 608 -16.41 38.70 41.95
N ALA A 609 -16.64 38.18 43.15
CA ALA A 609 -16.70 38.98 44.39
C ALA A 609 -15.32 39.42 44.88
N PHE A 610 -14.27 38.66 44.57
CA PHE A 610 -12.88 38.98 44.96
C PHE A 610 -12.18 40.00 44.04
N ASN A 611 -12.81 40.40 42.93
CA ASN A 611 -12.29 41.41 42.01
C ASN A 611 -13.41 42.32 41.49
N PRO A 612 -13.84 43.35 42.24
CA PRO A 612 -14.95 44.23 41.86
C PRO A 612 -14.55 45.28 40.79
N GLY A 613 -13.55 45.00 39.95
CA GLY A 613 -12.92 45.99 39.08
C GLY A 613 -12.43 45.52 37.71
N GLN A 614 -12.76 44.32 37.25
CA GLN A 614 -12.46 43.90 35.87
C GLN A 614 -13.73 43.51 35.12
N ALA A 615 -14.12 44.39 34.20
CA ALA A 615 -15.13 44.10 33.19
C ALA A 615 -14.69 42.90 32.33
N VAL A 616 -15.65 42.02 32.03
CA VAL A 616 -15.47 40.84 31.20
C VAL A 616 -15.05 41.25 29.78
N PHE A 617 -13.94 40.67 29.34
CA PHE A 617 -13.44 40.68 27.98
C PHE A 617 -14.44 40.00 27.03
N ASP A 618 -14.90 40.72 26.01
CA ASP A 618 -15.63 40.15 24.86
C ASP A 618 -14.60 39.64 23.83
N PRO A 619 -14.56 38.34 23.48
CA PRO A 619 -13.57 37.79 22.55
C PRO A 619 -13.70 38.30 21.10
N MET A 620 -14.72 39.10 20.78
CA MET A 620 -15.00 39.56 19.41
C MET A 620 -14.57 41.01 19.10
N SER A 621 -13.94 41.74 20.01
CA SER A 621 -13.60 43.16 19.80
C SER A 621 -12.09 43.52 19.78
N ALA A 622 -11.16 42.56 19.95
CA ALA A 622 -9.72 42.83 20.01
C ALA A 622 -8.95 42.61 18.69
N LEU A 623 -9.59 42.73 17.52
CA LEU A 623 -8.89 42.72 16.23
C LEU A 623 -9.31 43.82 15.25
N ALA A 624 -10.02 44.84 15.76
CA ALA A 624 -10.27 46.06 15.02
C ALA A 624 -10.03 47.28 15.92
N ALA A 625 -9.08 48.12 15.50
CA ALA A 625 -8.78 49.46 16.01
C ALA A 625 -7.91 49.58 17.28
N GLN A 626 -6.59 49.66 17.07
CA GLN A 626 -5.81 50.84 17.46
C GLN A 626 -4.58 51.01 16.55
N SER A 627 -4.84 51.53 15.35
CA SER A 627 -3.96 52.53 14.74
C SER A 627 -4.85 53.73 14.37
N SER A 628 -5.29 54.47 15.38
CA SER A 628 -6.02 55.72 15.22
C SER A 628 -5.11 56.88 15.63
N PHE A 629 -4.55 57.55 14.63
CA PHE A 629 -4.22 58.98 14.72
C PHE A 629 -5.45 59.78 14.29
N GLN A 630 -5.69 60.91 14.96
CA GLN A 630 -6.92 61.69 14.99
C GLN A 630 -7.44 62.23 13.64
N PRO A 631 -8.76 62.51 13.52
CA PRO A 631 -9.33 63.33 12.46
C PRO A 631 -9.61 64.78 12.90
N SER A 632 -9.45 65.72 11.97
CA SER A 632 -10.08 67.05 12.02
C SER A 632 -10.99 67.23 10.81
N THR A 633 -12.29 67.34 11.08
CA THR A 633 -13.35 68.14 10.42
C THR A 633 -13.20 68.52 8.93
N MET A 634 -14.15 68.08 8.09
CA MET A 634 -15.20 68.92 7.46
C MET A 634 -15.90 68.18 6.29
N ASP A 635 -17.16 67.82 6.52
CA ASP A 635 -18.35 68.36 5.86
C ASP A 635 -18.69 68.13 4.35
N PHE A 636 -20.00 67.85 4.17
CA PHE A 636 -20.91 67.96 3.01
C PHE A 636 -21.06 66.86 1.91
N THR A 637 -22.09 66.01 2.14
CA THR A 637 -23.39 65.93 1.41
C THR A 637 -23.51 65.50 -0.08
N ILE A 638 -24.03 64.27 -0.26
CA ILE A 638 -25.17 63.77 -1.10
C ILE A 638 -25.33 64.22 -2.58
N HIS A 639 -25.34 63.26 -3.54
CA HIS A 639 -26.53 62.86 -4.34
C HIS A 639 -26.25 61.79 -5.45
N ARG A 640 -27.16 60.81 -5.55
CA ARG A 640 -27.44 59.85 -6.65
C ARG A 640 -28.07 60.57 -7.88
N PRO A 641 -28.55 59.91 -9.00
CA PRO A 641 -28.28 58.62 -9.68
C PRO A 641 -28.21 58.69 -11.25
N HIS A 642 -28.12 57.50 -11.89
CA HIS A 642 -28.69 57.04 -13.20
C HIS A 642 -27.80 56.83 -14.46
N SER A 643 -27.86 55.57 -14.94
CA SER A 643 -27.93 54.99 -16.31
C SER A 643 -27.11 55.57 -17.47
N SER A 644 -26.36 54.70 -18.20
CA SER A 644 -26.74 54.11 -19.52
C SER A 644 -25.52 53.74 -20.41
N THR A 645 -25.60 52.55 -21.02
CA THR A 645 -25.14 52.15 -22.39
C THR A 645 -23.65 52.09 -22.81
N PHE A 646 -23.31 50.94 -23.43
CA PHE A 646 -22.16 50.52 -24.28
C PHE A 646 -21.78 51.51 -25.42
N PRO A 647 -20.58 51.46 -26.11
CA PRO A 647 -19.99 50.26 -26.74
C PRO A 647 -18.45 50.16 -26.98
N GLU A 648 -18.05 48.95 -27.45
CA GLU A 648 -17.02 48.56 -28.45
C GLU A 648 -15.49 48.79 -28.36
N ARG A 649 -14.82 47.83 -29.00
CA ARG A 649 -13.37 47.54 -29.17
C ARG A 649 -12.57 48.66 -29.84
N ILE A 650 -11.28 48.75 -29.47
CA ILE A 650 -10.19 49.15 -30.38
C ILE A 650 -8.99 48.21 -30.24
N HIS A 651 -8.49 47.75 -31.39
CA HIS A 651 -7.30 46.93 -31.62
C HIS A 651 -6.02 47.79 -31.70
N THR A 652 -4.86 47.12 -31.52
CA THR A 652 -3.49 47.29 -32.11
C THR A 652 -2.36 47.44 -31.07
N PRO A 653 -1.08 47.11 -31.38
CA PRO A 653 -0.53 45.89 -32.01
C PRO A 653 0.71 45.36 -31.19
N PRO A 654 1.46 44.32 -31.64
CA PRO A 654 2.51 43.68 -30.83
C PRO A 654 3.88 44.35 -30.99
N ILE A 655 4.67 44.39 -29.90
CA ILE A 655 6.06 44.83 -29.95
C ILE A 655 6.96 43.60 -30.09
N SER A 656 7.64 43.53 -31.23
CA SER A 656 8.83 42.72 -31.49
C SER A 656 10.06 43.52 -31.05
N TYR A 657 10.99 42.90 -30.32
CA TYR A 657 12.40 43.29 -30.35
C TYR A 657 13.29 42.04 -30.33
N SER A 658 14.05 41.89 -31.41
CA SER A 658 15.19 41.02 -31.57
C SER A 658 16.47 41.70 -31.03
N ASP A 659 17.43 40.83 -30.71
CA ASP A 659 18.89 41.02 -30.68
C ASP A 659 19.60 41.64 -29.46
N THR A 660 20.25 40.72 -28.74
CA THR A 660 21.65 40.74 -28.27
C THR A 660 22.15 41.90 -27.42
N THR A 661 22.44 41.60 -26.16
CA THR A 661 23.79 41.84 -25.61
C THR A 661 24.05 40.91 -24.43
N GLN A 662 25.20 40.22 -24.51
CA GLN A 662 25.77 39.39 -23.45
C GLN A 662 26.09 40.22 -22.21
N VAL A 663 25.76 39.71 -21.03
CA VAL A 663 26.63 39.83 -19.86
C VAL A 663 26.61 38.49 -19.13
N SER A 664 27.55 37.65 -19.56
CA SER A 664 28.28 36.73 -18.68
C SER A 664 28.87 37.52 -17.52
N ASP A 665 28.34 37.34 -16.31
CA ASP A 665 29.01 37.57 -15.01
C ASP A 665 27.96 37.47 -13.89
N LEU A 666 27.53 36.25 -13.53
CA LEU A 666 26.88 35.93 -12.24
C LEU A 666 26.67 34.43 -12.02
N MET A 667 27.57 33.59 -12.56
CA MET A 667 27.61 32.13 -12.35
C MET A 667 29.03 31.67 -12.00
N ALA A 668 29.65 32.34 -11.05
CA ALA A 668 30.91 31.93 -10.45
C ALA A 668 30.83 32.14 -8.94
N LEU A 669 30.18 31.22 -8.25
CA LEU A 669 30.45 30.86 -6.85
C LEU A 669 29.61 29.61 -6.53
N VAL A 670 30.30 28.59 -6.00
CA VAL A 670 29.81 27.24 -5.63
C VAL A 670 29.90 26.15 -6.72
N SER A 671 31.14 25.80 -7.06
CA SER A 671 31.54 24.43 -7.46
C SER A 671 32.62 23.94 -6.49
N PRO A 672 32.58 22.69 -6.00
CA PRO A 672 33.78 21.99 -5.56
C PRO A 672 34.37 21.13 -6.69
N ASN A 673 35.68 21.22 -6.77
CA ASN A 673 36.61 20.72 -7.79
C ASN A 673 36.65 19.18 -7.91
N PRO A 674 36.69 18.60 -9.13
CA PRO A 674 36.94 17.19 -9.37
C PRO A 674 38.44 16.96 -9.67
N ALA A 675 39.16 16.35 -8.75
CA ALA A 675 40.47 15.77 -9.02
C ALA A 675 40.71 14.59 -8.10
N LEU A 676 40.41 13.38 -8.59
CA LEU A 676 41.07 12.12 -8.25
C LEU A 676 40.41 11.01 -9.11
N PHE A 677 41.27 10.21 -9.74
CA PHE A 677 41.05 9.01 -10.57
C PHE A 677 41.33 9.16 -12.07
N PRO A 678 42.46 8.60 -12.55
CA PRO A 678 42.77 8.52 -13.98
C PRO A 678 42.00 7.36 -14.61
N GLY A 679 41.44 7.59 -15.79
CA GLY A 679 41.04 6.51 -16.69
C GLY A 679 42.26 5.87 -17.36
N PRO A 680 42.07 4.73 -18.05
CA PRO A 680 42.87 4.46 -19.22
C PRO A 680 42.01 4.13 -20.43
N GLY A 681 42.35 4.79 -21.54
CA GLY A 681 41.99 4.38 -22.88
C GLY A 681 42.87 3.23 -23.37
N VAL A 682 42.33 2.47 -24.31
CA VAL A 682 42.96 1.44 -25.13
C VAL A 682 43.67 2.13 -26.33
N PRO A 683 44.82 1.63 -26.82
CA PRO A 683 44.80 0.91 -28.10
C PRO A 683 45.83 -0.25 -28.28
N ASP A 684 45.33 -1.32 -28.90
CA ASP A 684 45.89 -2.19 -29.96
C ASP A 684 47.32 -2.79 -29.96
N SER A 685 47.31 -4.13 -29.94
CA SER A 685 47.86 -5.06 -30.96
C SER A 685 49.17 -5.85 -30.74
N VAL A 686 49.08 -7.13 -31.16
CA VAL A 686 50.10 -8.08 -31.67
C VAL A 686 50.69 -9.13 -30.70
N ALA A 687 50.08 -10.33 -30.77
CA ALA A 687 50.62 -11.69 -30.97
C ALA A 687 51.76 -12.27 -30.10
N PHE A 688 51.57 -13.52 -29.61
CA PHE A 688 52.34 -14.73 -30.03
C PHE A 688 51.91 -16.01 -29.26
N PHE A 689 51.69 -17.10 -30.03
CA PHE A 689 51.76 -18.56 -29.75
C PHE A 689 50.68 -19.24 -28.88
N GLU A 690 49.85 -20.16 -29.43
CA GLU A 690 50.07 -21.63 -29.63
C GLU A 690 50.22 -22.39 -28.28
N SER A 691 49.74 -23.60 -28.01
CA SER A 691 48.96 -24.67 -28.68
C SER A 691 48.58 -25.72 -27.59
N LEU A 692 47.62 -26.59 -27.91
CA LEU A 692 47.03 -27.76 -27.18
C LEU A 692 48.06 -28.79 -26.57
N PRO A 693 47.66 -29.97 -26.01
CA PRO A 693 46.66 -30.40 -25.00
C PRO A 693 47.21 -31.54 -24.05
N ALA A 694 46.29 -32.32 -23.42
CA ALA A 694 46.40 -33.71 -22.88
C ALA A 694 46.74 -33.83 -21.37
N MET A 695 45.94 -34.44 -20.49
CA MET A 695 45.41 -35.82 -20.31
C MET A 695 45.98 -36.41 -18.99
N VAL A 696 45.27 -37.44 -18.48
CA VAL A 696 45.72 -38.53 -17.58
C VAL A 696 45.25 -38.45 -16.10
N SER A 697 44.18 -39.21 -15.82
CA SER A 697 43.89 -39.90 -14.54
C SER A 697 44.92 -41.03 -14.31
N PRO A 698 45.13 -41.67 -13.11
CA PRO A 698 44.12 -42.61 -12.59
C PRO A 698 44.17 -43.03 -11.08
N THR A 699 43.01 -43.47 -10.56
CA THR A 699 42.70 -44.68 -9.73
C THR A 699 43.47 -45.12 -8.45
N ARG A 700 42.68 -45.27 -7.35
CA ARG A 700 42.49 -46.45 -6.42
C ARG A 700 43.67 -46.97 -5.55
N PRO A 701 43.50 -47.94 -4.60
CA PRO A 701 42.36 -48.39 -3.76
C PRO A 701 42.73 -48.75 -2.27
N GLY A 702 41.72 -49.11 -1.45
CA GLY A 702 41.77 -50.38 -0.68
C GLY A 702 42.08 -50.43 0.84
N THR A 703 41.09 -50.94 1.59
CA THR A 703 41.17 -51.96 2.66
C THR A 703 41.87 -51.71 4.00
N GLY A 704 41.16 -51.99 5.10
CA GLY A 704 41.68 -52.93 6.12
C GLY A 704 41.55 -52.57 7.61
N THR A 705 40.68 -53.32 8.29
CA THR A 705 40.84 -53.90 9.65
C THR A 705 40.75 -52.99 10.89
N GLY A 706 39.93 -53.43 11.85
CA GLY A 706 39.73 -52.78 13.15
C GLY A 706 40.38 -53.50 14.33
N ARG A 707 40.34 -52.83 15.49
CA ARG A 707 40.20 -53.31 16.89
C ARG A 707 40.37 -52.08 17.78
N ALA A 708 39.30 -51.60 18.42
CA ALA A 708 38.82 -51.98 19.75
C ALA A 708 39.66 -51.37 20.89
N GLN A 709 39.14 -50.32 21.50
CA GLN A 709 39.37 -49.98 22.91
C GLN A 709 38.10 -49.40 23.49
N ASP A 710 37.74 -49.93 24.65
CA ASP A 710 36.50 -49.74 25.40
C ASP A 710 36.27 -48.28 25.80
N ASP A 711 35.10 -47.74 25.44
CA ASP A 711 34.43 -46.71 26.21
C ASP A 711 33.03 -47.22 26.57
N ALA A 712 32.71 -47.11 27.85
CA ALA A 712 31.46 -47.57 28.46
C ALA A 712 30.23 -47.13 27.66
N PRO A 713 29.12 -47.91 27.64
CA PRO A 713 27.91 -47.48 26.96
C PRO A 713 27.37 -46.23 27.69
N MET A 714 27.58 -45.05 27.09
CA MET A 714 26.73 -43.91 27.40
C MET A 714 25.30 -44.37 27.15
N GLN A 715 24.56 -44.49 28.25
CA GLN A 715 23.12 -44.69 28.28
C GLN A 715 22.52 -43.76 27.22
N LYS A 716 22.05 -44.33 26.10
CA LYS A 716 21.29 -43.55 25.12
C LYS A 716 20.09 -42.99 25.88
N SER A 717 20.08 -41.66 26.04
CA SER A 717 18.95 -40.93 26.57
C SER A 717 17.69 -41.45 25.86
N PRO A 718 16.61 -41.79 26.59
CA PRO A 718 15.36 -42.23 25.96
C PRO A 718 14.69 -41.10 25.15
N PHE A 719 15.28 -39.91 25.13
CA PHE A 719 14.76 -38.72 24.48
C PHE A 719 15.44 -38.44 23.13
N PRO A 720 14.68 -38.18 22.06
CA PRO A 720 15.25 -37.84 20.76
C PRO A 720 16.03 -36.52 20.87
N SER A 721 17.19 -36.42 20.22
CA SER A 721 17.95 -35.17 20.18
C SER A 721 17.23 -34.13 19.30
N LEU A 722 17.56 -32.84 19.45
CA LEU A 722 17.00 -31.80 18.59
C LEU A 722 17.26 -32.07 17.10
N ARG A 723 18.39 -32.73 16.79
CA ARG A 723 18.74 -33.17 15.44
C ARG A 723 17.84 -34.31 14.96
N ASP A 724 17.44 -35.24 15.83
CA ASP A 724 16.51 -36.33 15.51
C ASP A 724 15.06 -35.81 15.34
N LEU A 725 14.65 -34.86 16.19
CA LEU A 725 13.36 -34.16 16.04
C LEU A 725 13.32 -33.31 14.76
N ARG A 726 14.44 -32.69 14.38
CA ARG A 726 14.56 -31.97 13.11
C ARG A 726 14.65 -32.90 11.91
N ALA A 727 15.32 -34.04 12.01
CA ALA A 727 15.41 -35.06 10.97
C ALA A 727 14.08 -35.77 10.70
N LEU A 728 13.25 -35.97 11.74
CA LEU A 728 11.86 -36.43 11.58
C LEU A 728 10.97 -35.38 10.90
N ASN A 729 11.39 -34.11 10.90
CA ASN A 729 10.66 -32.99 10.31
C ASN A 729 11.29 -32.44 9.02
N ALA A 730 12.42 -32.99 8.54
CA ALA A 730 13.15 -32.44 7.40
C ALA A 730 13.78 -33.54 6.54
N ASN A 731 13.29 -33.70 5.31
CA ASN A 731 14.04 -34.31 4.22
C ASN A 731 14.76 -33.23 3.40
N SER A 732 16.00 -33.56 3.01
CA SER A 732 16.92 -32.93 2.04
C SER A 732 17.57 -31.57 2.35
N ASP A 733 18.82 -31.71 2.79
CA ASP A 733 20.07 -31.10 2.29
C ASP A 733 20.65 -29.75 2.79
N GLU A 734 21.98 -29.83 2.90
CA GLU A 734 22.98 -29.11 3.67
C GLU A 734 23.39 -27.71 3.14
N HIS A 735 23.86 -26.85 4.05
CA HIS A 735 24.59 -25.61 3.74
C HIS A 735 26.00 -25.61 4.36
N PRO A 736 27.02 -25.05 3.65
CA PRO A 736 28.40 -24.93 4.16
C PRO A 736 28.68 -23.62 4.91
N GLN A 737 29.70 -23.67 5.78
CA GLN A 737 30.15 -22.65 6.74
C GLN A 737 30.79 -21.40 6.09
N GLN A 738 30.52 -20.21 6.64
CA GLN A 738 31.14 -18.93 6.27
C GLN A 738 32.34 -18.57 7.18
N GLN A 739 33.39 -18.05 6.55
CA GLN A 739 34.62 -17.51 7.15
C GLN A 739 34.46 -16.04 7.57
N ASN A 740 35.08 -15.66 8.70
CA ASN A 740 35.27 -14.29 9.16
C ASN A 740 36.51 -13.64 8.51
N PRO A 741 36.48 -12.33 8.17
CA PRO A 741 37.69 -11.54 7.97
C PRO A 741 37.94 -10.56 9.14
N ASP A 742 39.20 -10.56 9.62
CA ASP A 742 39.76 -9.66 10.64
C ASP A 742 40.16 -8.27 10.10
N GLY A 743 40.22 -7.29 11.02
CA GLY A 743 41.03 -6.07 10.92
C GLY A 743 40.78 -5.12 12.11
N PRO A 744 41.79 -4.74 12.94
CA PRO A 744 41.57 -4.05 14.22
C PRO A 744 41.58 -2.52 14.07
N GLU A 745 40.50 -1.86 14.45
CA GLU A 745 40.49 -0.41 14.72
C GLU A 745 40.74 -0.15 16.21
N GLU A 746 41.74 0.69 16.52
CA GLU A 746 42.05 1.14 17.87
C GLU A 746 40.91 2.01 18.43
N HIS A 747 39.96 1.37 19.10
CA HIS A 747 38.91 2.06 19.85
C HIS A 747 39.39 2.47 21.25
N SER A 748 38.90 3.63 21.71
CA SER A 748 39.07 4.12 23.08
C SER A 748 38.78 3.02 24.12
N PRO A 749 39.55 2.91 25.23
CA PRO A 749 39.35 1.87 26.26
C PRO A 749 37.89 1.80 26.77
N LEU A 750 37.21 2.95 26.81
CA LEU A 750 35.80 3.05 27.20
C LEU A 750 34.86 2.35 26.21
N VAL A 751 35.16 2.43 24.91
CA VAL A 751 34.37 1.83 23.83
C VAL A 751 34.57 0.31 23.81
N GLN A 752 35.78 -0.16 24.11
CA GLN A 752 36.06 -1.60 24.25
C GLN A 752 35.29 -2.20 25.43
N GLU A 753 35.28 -1.55 26.59
CA GLU A 753 34.53 -2.02 27.75
C GLU A 753 33.01 -1.92 27.56
N LEU A 754 32.51 -0.87 26.89
CA LEU A 754 31.09 -0.75 26.54
C LEU A 754 30.66 -1.83 25.53
N ALA A 755 31.51 -2.16 24.56
CA ALA A 755 31.27 -3.23 23.60
C ALA A 755 31.32 -4.61 24.28
N ALA A 756 32.23 -4.83 25.24
CA ALA A 756 32.28 -6.06 26.03
C ALA A 756 31.04 -6.23 26.92
N PHE A 757 30.59 -5.18 27.61
CA PHE A 757 29.35 -5.17 28.39
C PHE A 757 28.12 -5.44 27.51
N SER A 758 28.00 -4.73 26.39
CA SER A 758 26.86 -4.90 25.47
C SER A 758 26.86 -6.30 24.86
N SER A 759 28.03 -6.85 24.52
CA SER A 759 28.16 -8.20 23.98
C SER A 759 27.81 -9.26 25.01
N SER A 760 28.21 -9.12 26.28
CA SER A 760 27.84 -10.10 27.31
C SER A 760 26.34 -10.11 27.58
N VAL A 761 25.70 -8.94 27.59
CA VAL A 761 24.24 -8.82 27.75
C VAL A 761 23.50 -9.40 26.55
N LEU A 762 23.92 -9.07 25.31
CA LEU A 762 23.26 -9.54 24.10
C LEU A 762 23.45 -11.05 23.86
N LEU A 763 24.63 -11.60 24.16
CA LEU A 763 24.88 -13.03 24.06
C LEU A 763 24.09 -13.81 25.12
N ALA A 764 24.04 -13.34 26.37
CA ALA A 764 23.22 -13.96 27.41
C ALA A 764 21.72 -13.94 27.07
N GLN A 765 21.22 -12.83 26.48
CA GLN A 765 19.85 -12.74 25.99
C GLN A 765 19.58 -13.67 24.80
N ALA A 766 20.53 -13.79 23.87
CA ALA A 766 20.42 -14.69 22.71
C ALA A 766 20.42 -16.17 23.13
N ASP A 767 21.29 -16.56 24.06
CA ASP A 767 21.36 -17.92 24.61
C ASP A 767 20.09 -18.27 25.39
N ALA A 768 19.60 -17.35 26.24
CA ALA A 768 18.34 -17.53 26.96
C ALA A 768 17.14 -17.67 26.02
N ALA A 769 17.06 -16.84 24.97
CA ALA A 769 16.01 -16.93 23.95
C ALA A 769 16.09 -18.23 23.15
N GLY A 770 17.30 -18.68 22.80
CA GLY A 770 17.55 -19.95 22.10
C GLY A 770 17.12 -21.16 22.92
N MET A 771 17.52 -21.24 24.19
CA MET A 771 17.14 -22.34 25.08
C MET A 771 15.64 -22.32 25.42
N ALA A 772 15.02 -21.14 25.60
CA ALA A 772 13.58 -21.01 25.85
C ALA A 772 12.74 -21.47 24.66
N SER A 773 13.18 -21.19 23.43
CA SER A 773 12.55 -21.66 22.20
C SER A 773 12.59 -23.20 22.11
N VAL A 774 13.76 -23.80 22.38
CA VAL A 774 13.92 -25.27 22.42
C VAL A 774 13.03 -25.91 23.49
N LEU A 775 12.96 -25.31 24.68
CA LEU A 775 12.05 -25.75 25.75
C LEU A 775 10.58 -25.70 25.33
N ALA A 776 10.16 -24.64 24.63
CA ALA A 776 8.81 -24.52 24.10
C ALA A 776 8.48 -25.60 23.05
N GLU A 777 9.43 -25.96 22.19
CA GLU A 777 9.28 -27.05 21.21
C GLU A 777 9.15 -28.42 21.89
N TYR A 778 10.00 -28.73 22.89
CA TYR A 778 9.89 -29.97 23.65
C TYR A 778 8.61 -30.03 24.50
N LEU A 779 8.15 -28.92 25.10
CA LEU A 779 6.88 -28.86 25.82
C LEU A 779 5.68 -29.08 24.87
N ARG A 780 5.76 -28.56 23.64
CA ARG A 780 4.73 -28.78 22.62
C ARG A 780 4.72 -30.24 22.14
N TRP A 781 5.88 -30.87 22.00
CA TRP A 781 6.01 -32.30 21.72
C TRP A 781 5.47 -33.16 22.88
N ALA A 782 5.84 -32.85 24.12
CA ALA A 782 5.36 -33.54 25.32
C ALA A 782 3.82 -33.44 25.48
N LYS A 783 3.21 -32.28 25.16
CA LYS A 783 1.75 -32.11 25.12
C LYS A 783 1.04 -33.04 24.12
N LYS A 784 1.68 -33.38 22.99
CA LYS A 784 1.13 -34.33 22.00
C LYS A 784 1.16 -35.79 22.49
N LEU A 785 2.02 -36.12 23.46
CA LEU A 785 2.19 -37.46 24.04
C LEU A 785 1.32 -37.73 25.28
N ALA A 786 0.54 -36.75 25.75
CA ALA A 786 -0.25 -36.79 26.98
C ALA A 786 -1.35 -37.87 27.07
N ASN A 787 -1.48 -38.72 26.06
CA ASN A 787 -2.36 -39.89 26.08
C ASN A 787 -1.67 -41.22 26.47
N MET A 788 -0.37 -41.24 26.81
CA MET A 788 0.31 -42.46 27.24
C MET A 788 0.97 -42.31 28.62
N ASN A 789 0.46 -43.07 29.58
CA ASN A 789 0.89 -43.03 30.98
C ASN A 789 2.29 -43.67 31.17
N VAL A 790 3.04 -43.08 32.09
CA VAL A 790 4.30 -43.52 32.75
C VAL A 790 5.62 -42.88 32.27
N ALA A 791 5.75 -42.32 31.05
CA ALA A 791 7.01 -41.66 30.62
C ALA A 791 7.08 -40.13 30.83
N MET A 792 5.97 -39.49 31.23
CA MET A 792 5.84 -38.02 31.23
C MET A 792 6.63 -37.33 32.36
N THR A 793 6.75 -37.97 33.53
CA THR A 793 7.35 -37.35 34.73
C THR A 793 8.84 -37.04 34.51
N SER A 794 9.60 -37.98 33.95
CA SER A 794 11.02 -37.78 33.65
C SER A 794 11.27 -36.71 32.57
N ILE A 795 10.35 -36.58 31.60
CA ILE A 795 10.40 -35.51 30.57
C ILE A 795 10.18 -34.15 31.24
N LEU A 796 9.17 -34.04 32.10
CA LEU A 796 8.87 -32.79 32.80
C LEU A 796 9.98 -32.39 33.76
N GLU A 797 10.57 -33.34 34.50
CA GLU A 797 11.74 -33.08 35.38
C GLU A 797 12.97 -32.60 34.58
N THR A 798 13.21 -33.16 33.39
CA THR A 798 14.31 -32.72 32.52
C THR A 798 14.05 -31.31 31.96
N LEU A 799 12.81 -31.01 31.56
CA LEU A 799 12.42 -29.69 31.07
C LEU A 799 12.47 -28.64 32.18
N GLU A 800 12.07 -29.00 33.40
CA GLU A 800 12.23 -28.16 34.59
C GLU A 800 13.72 -27.88 34.87
N SER A 801 14.58 -28.89 34.80
CA SER A 801 16.03 -28.72 34.97
C SER A 801 16.63 -27.76 33.93
N ARG A 802 16.22 -27.84 32.66
CA ARG A 802 16.69 -26.92 31.61
C ARG A 802 16.13 -25.50 31.79
N ALA A 803 14.90 -25.35 32.28
CA ALA A 803 14.34 -24.05 32.60
C ALA A 803 15.10 -23.38 33.78
N ARG A 804 15.53 -24.16 34.77
CA ARG A 804 16.39 -23.69 35.87
C ARG A 804 17.78 -23.27 35.38
N GLU A 805 18.36 -23.97 34.41
CA GLU A 805 19.63 -23.56 33.77
C GLU A 805 19.51 -22.22 33.03
N ILE A 806 18.40 -21.96 32.33
CA ILE A 806 18.12 -20.64 31.75
C ILE A 806 18.06 -19.56 32.83
N SER A 807 17.38 -19.85 33.95
CA SER A 807 17.31 -18.91 35.07
C SER A 807 18.70 -18.60 35.64
N LEU A 808 19.58 -19.61 35.74
CA LEU A 808 20.97 -19.44 36.20
C LEU A 808 21.83 -18.65 35.21
N LEU A 809 21.69 -18.88 33.90
CA LEU A 809 22.40 -18.14 32.85
C LEU A 809 21.98 -16.66 32.81
N CYS A 810 20.69 -16.38 32.97
CA CYS A 810 20.16 -15.02 33.08
C CYS A 810 20.53 -14.31 34.40
N SER A 811 21.02 -15.06 35.39
CA SER A 811 21.51 -14.50 36.67
C SER A 811 23.02 -14.24 36.68
N ALA A 812 23.73 -14.51 35.57
CA ALA A 812 25.17 -14.31 35.48
C ALA A 812 25.52 -12.82 35.49
N ASP A 813 26.37 -12.47 36.45
CA ASP A 813 26.54 -11.17 37.08
C ASP A 813 26.95 -10.01 36.14
N PRO A 814 26.01 -9.11 35.76
CA PRO A 814 26.33 -7.89 35.02
C PRO A 814 27.06 -6.85 35.88
N ALA A 815 27.06 -7.00 37.21
CA ALA A 815 27.62 -6.00 38.13
C ALA A 815 29.14 -5.95 38.03
N ALA A 816 29.82 -7.09 37.89
CA ALA A 816 31.28 -7.15 37.72
C ALA A 816 31.79 -6.47 36.44
N SER A 817 30.96 -6.40 35.39
CA SER A 817 31.28 -5.67 34.15
C SER A 817 30.93 -4.19 34.25
N LEU A 818 29.86 -3.84 34.98
CA LEU A 818 29.49 -2.46 35.26
C LEU A 818 30.49 -1.76 36.20
N GLU A 819 31.04 -2.47 37.19
CA GLU A 819 32.11 -1.97 38.08
C GLU A 819 33.39 -1.66 37.32
N ARG A 820 33.80 -2.54 36.39
CA ARG A 820 34.94 -2.31 35.49
C ARG A 820 34.72 -1.09 34.60
N LEU A 821 33.52 -0.94 34.03
CA LEU A 821 33.12 0.23 33.25
C LEU A 821 33.19 1.53 34.08
N SER A 822 32.71 1.50 35.32
CA SER A 822 32.76 2.65 36.25
C SER A 822 34.19 3.07 36.56
N SER A 823 35.08 2.11 36.82
CA SER A 823 36.50 2.35 37.15
C SER A 823 37.33 2.97 36.01
N THR A 824 36.82 2.91 34.77
CA THR A 824 37.52 3.41 33.56
C THR A 824 37.14 4.87 33.24
N LEU A 825 36.18 5.45 33.97
CA LEU A 825 35.75 6.84 33.79
C LEU A 825 36.72 7.82 34.49
N ASN A 826 37.33 8.72 33.71
CA ASN A 826 38.27 9.73 34.23
C ASN A 826 37.59 10.87 35.02
N ASN A 827 36.25 10.97 34.99
CA ASN A 827 35.49 11.99 35.72
C ASN A 827 34.81 11.36 36.96
N PRO A 828 35.20 11.76 38.19
CA PRO A 828 34.66 11.19 39.42
C PRO A 828 33.16 11.46 39.64
N GLU A 829 32.58 12.53 39.07
CA GLU A 829 31.12 12.76 39.14
C GLU A 829 30.32 11.79 38.26
N ASP A 830 30.86 11.43 37.09
CA ASP A 830 30.17 10.53 36.15
C ASP A 830 30.27 9.07 36.62
N ALA A 831 31.41 8.68 37.21
CA ALA A 831 31.57 7.38 37.86
C ALA A 831 30.58 7.21 39.03
N ALA A 832 30.41 8.24 39.87
CA ALA A 832 29.46 8.21 40.98
C ALA A 832 27.99 8.11 40.52
N LYS A 833 27.62 8.78 39.41
CA LYS A 833 26.28 8.66 38.82
C LYS A 833 26.03 7.27 38.23
N LEU A 834 27.03 6.69 37.57
CA LEU A 834 26.93 5.35 37.00
C LEU A 834 26.79 4.27 38.09
N GLU A 835 27.53 4.42 39.20
CA GLU A 835 27.42 3.53 40.37
C GLU A 835 26.04 3.65 41.05
N LEU A 836 25.49 4.87 41.13
CA LEU A 836 24.15 5.11 41.67
C LEU A 836 23.05 4.48 40.80
N GLU A 837 23.11 4.63 39.48
CA GLU A 837 22.17 3.99 38.55
C GLU A 837 22.36 2.46 38.52
N GLY A 838 23.59 1.96 38.66
CA GLY A 838 23.86 0.53 38.84
C GLY A 838 23.14 -0.04 40.06
N LYS A 839 23.25 0.62 41.22
CA LYS A 839 22.50 0.25 42.44
C LYS A 839 20.99 0.34 42.25
N ARG A 840 20.50 1.33 41.49
CA ARG A 840 19.08 1.47 41.18
C ARG A 840 18.55 0.31 40.34
N ILE A 841 19.28 -0.07 39.29
CA ILE A 841 18.95 -1.19 38.42
C ILE A 841 18.98 -2.50 39.23
N GLN A 842 19.97 -2.68 40.11
CA GLN A 842 20.04 -3.86 40.97
C GLN A 842 18.84 -3.96 41.93
N ASN A 843 18.40 -2.85 42.53
CA ASN A 843 17.21 -2.83 43.36
C ASN A 843 15.93 -3.13 42.56
N GLN A 844 15.79 -2.59 41.34
CA GLN A 844 14.66 -2.91 40.46
C GLN A 844 14.63 -4.38 40.03
N LEU A 845 15.80 -4.99 39.81
CA LEU A 845 15.89 -6.42 39.51
C LEU A 845 15.44 -7.28 40.69
N ILE A 846 15.74 -6.88 41.92
CA ILE A 846 15.27 -7.55 43.15
C ILE A 846 13.75 -7.44 43.27
N GLU A 847 13.18 -6.24 43.08
CA GLU A 847 11.71 -6.04 43.12
C GLU A 847 10.97 -6.85 42.06
N ILE A 848 11.51 -6.92 40.84
CA ILE A 848 10.94 -7.73 39.76
C ILE A 848 11.04 -9.22 40.12
N ALA A 849 12.17 -9.69 40.65
CA ALA A 849 12.34 -11.07 41.08
C ALA A 849 11.36 -11.43 42.22
N ASP A 850 11.18 -10.54 43.19
CA ASP A 850 10.24 -10.72 44.31
C ASP A 850 8.79 -10.83 43.82
N PHE A 851 8.39 -10.07 42.79
CA PHE A 851 7.08 -10.22 42.16
C PHE A 851 6.88 -11.64 41.60
N PHE A 852 7.86 -12.16 40.85
CA PHE A 852 7.78 -13.50 40.26
C PHE A 852 7.84 -14.61 41.32
N HIS A 853 8.45 -14.36 42.49
CA HIS A 853 8.49 -15.31 43.59
C HIS A 853 7.24 -15.29 44.49
N SER A 854 6.59 -14.14 44.66
CA SER A 854 5.54 -13.96 45.66
C SER A 854 4.13 -13.77 45.09
N SER A 855 4.01 -13.16 43.91
CA SER A 855 2.77 -12.54 43.44
C SER A 855 2.37 -12.93 42.02
N TYR A 856 3.22 -13.66 41.29
CA TYR A 856 2.95 -14.07 39.92
C TYR A 856 1.99 -15.27 39.84
N ASP A 857 0.89 -15.10 39.11
CA ASP A 857 -0.08 -16.14 38.78
C ASP A 857 0.16 -16.68 37.38
N ILE A 858 0.51 -17.96 37.27
CA ILE A 858 0.79 -18.62 35.99
C ILE A 858 -0.44 -18.74 35.07
N GLN A 859 -1.66 -18.62 35.61
CA GLN A 859 -2.90 -18.79 34.83
C GLN A 859 -3.37 -17.49 34.14
N ALA A 860 -2.80 -16.35 34.50
CA ALA A 860 -3.15 -15.05 33.91
C ALA A 860 -2.04 -14.53 32.97
N PRO A 861 -2.36 -13.73 31.93
CA PRO A 861 -1.35 -13.14 31.05
C PRO A 861 -0.41 -12.20 31.81
N LEU A 862 0.91 -12.30 31.60
CA LEU A 862 1.90 -11.47 32.29
C LEU A 862 1.66 -9.96 32.09
N ALA A 863 1.17 -9.57 30.91
CA ALA A 863 0.84 -8.17 30.60
C ALA A 863 -0.30 -7.60 31.47
N ALA A 864 -1.22 -8.44 31.94
CA ALA A 864 -2.32 -8.04 32.83
C ALA A 864 -1.88 -7.95 34.30
N GLN A 865 -0.81 -8.65 34.68
CA GLN A 865 -0.30 -8.70 36.06
C GLN A 865 0.84 -7.69 36.32
N ARG A 866 1.52 -7.22 35.28
CA ARG A 866 2.58 -6.20 35.35
C ARG A 866 2.09 -4.79 35.77
N GLY A 867 0.77 -4.57 35.86
CA GLY A 867 0.19 -3.30 36.29
C GLY A 867 0.40 -2.97 37.79
N CYS A 868 1.01 -3.87 38.55
CA CYS A 868 1.31 -3.70 39.98
C CYS A 868 2.82 -3.60 40.31
N LEU A 869 3.71 -3.53 39.31
CA LEU A 869 5.17 -3.38 39.47
C LEU A 869 5.62 -1.92 39.39
#